data_AF-A0A346YKX3-F1
#
_entry.id   AF-A0A346YKX3-F1
#
_cell.length_a   1.000
_cell.length_b   1.000
_cell.length_c   1.000
_cell.angle_alpha   90.00
_cell.angle_beta   90.00
_cell.angle_gamma   90.00
#
_symmetry.space_group_name_H-M   'P 1'
#
loop_
_entity.id
_entity.type
_entity.pdbx_description
1 polymer ?
#
loop_
_entity_poly.entity_id
_entity_poly.type
_entity_poly.pdbx_seq_one_letter_code
_entity_poly.pdbx_strand_id
1 'polypeptide(L)'
;MPRVNAPLYSLNGGEVGDEALARLDLERLQFAGSLYLNMLPRVIGSMTLRPGLEHIAMLDLGPIQFLEYAYSGRNALLPVLSNGQMRVINGRSLVSRVAVSTTVTNGNFGSFSGWTDASTGGASASVSSGDLVLVGTSQGHAIARQAITVSSADQTKEHALRLDVERGPVTVKVGTSAGDDDLFSARNIDDGVHSLAFTPFVSTIYVEISNEKARDAIVESCMFEAAGTMVIPTPWQTEDLTANLVKYRQNTDVLYASSTYFQQREIQRRGDTSWGIQRYKVDDGPFVAADTTAAINPTGYVGTINLVSDRPHFDSKMIGRLYRLFQSGQAVFETFTSAPANSAAIRVSGVGAARTFTYQLGGTWSGTMRLQVAPDSGGSPGAWTDVATFTSNVASSYTDPDNNVIKYFRWALQSGDYTSGTIGSNLMYQGGSQSGVARVIGYTSPTQVTAEVLSRFYSLNATFDWDVSVWSDYDGWPSAVENFGGRLFWGKDDLVYGSVPDAYKSFDDQVEGDSAPIARSIGAGTDRGILWLIGLERLLAGTDLSEISIKASSFDEPLTASAWFPVDASTFGSANVRAVKVDKDGIFIQASGTGAYRLAQNQGGDYSSADLMAMHEQICGGSNIVDIAVQRRPDTTVWFVLANGEARCLTYEPSENVIAWSRVVTDGQFTNVAACRGAGQDSVYFAVVRSGTKRLERLADMTDCRGGTVNCLADGFTRFTATASQTTFSVPHLSGKQVVVWVDGKAVRDQSNLATVTGGNVVIPAVAAGKSVVIGLPYVGRWKSTKLAYGAGGGTALFQRKKVAQLGLYLVKTMLDGLRVGRDFNTLRQLTTTSKGAPIAPGTLQEAFDADLMPISSDWDTDSRVCIEARAPYPFTAAGLVMDVTTNG
;
A
#
# COMPACT_ATOMS: atom_id res chain seq x y z
N MET A 1 45.32 -42.77 13.01
CA MET A 1 44.04 -42.25 12.49
C MET A 1 44.34 -40.99 11.71
N PRO A 2 43.89 -40.87 10.45
CA PRO A 2 44.05 -39.62 9.71
C PRO A 2 43.23 -38.52 10.40
N ARG A 3 43.90 -37.44 10.80
CA ARG A 3 43.26 -36.17 11.16
C ARG A 3 43.17 -35.35 9.88
N VAL A 4 41.99 -34.82 9.58
CA VAL A 4 41.80 -33.90 8.47
C VAL A 4 41.35 -32.58 9.06
N ASN A 5 42.10 -31.51 8.80
CA ASN A 5 41.63 -30.16 9.09
C ASN A 5 40.54 -29.83 8.08
N ALA A 6 39.29 -29.74 8.53
CA ALA A 6 38.17 -29.36 7.67
C ALA A 6 38.34 -27.90 7.19
N PRO A 7 37.85 -27.55 5.98
CA PRO A 7 37.85 -26.18 5.50
C PRO A 7 37.04 -25.25 6.42
N LEU A 8 37.31 -23.94 6.34
CA LEU A 8 36.56 -22.90 7.07
C LEU A 8 35.06 -23.00 6.74
N TYR A 9 34.22 -23.16 7.76
CA TYR A 9 32.77 -23.16 7.61
C TYR A 9 32.25 -21.71 7.57
N SER A 10 31.76 -21.30 6.40
CA SER A 10 30.79 -20.20 6.29
C SER A 10 29.46 -20.63 6.90
N LEU A 11 28.74 -19.69 7.50
CA LEU A 11 27.46 -19.90 8.21
C LEU A 11 26.28 -19.26 7.47
N ASN A 12 26.41 -19.10 6.15
CA ASN A 12 25.39 -18.54 5.27
C ASN A 12 24.61 -19.59 4.45
N GLY A 13 24.76 -20.88 4.72
CA GLY A 13 24.05 -21.93 3.98
C GLY A 13 22.58 -22.11 4.37
N GLY A 14 22.18 -21.65 5.56
CA GLY A 14 20.82 -21.78 6.10
C GLY A 14 20.46 -23.17 6.61
N GLU A 15 19.21 -23.33 7.06
CA GLU A 15 18.68 -24.59 7.56
C GLU A 15 18.33 -25.56 6.43
N VAL A 16 18.72 -26.83 6.58
CA VAL A 16 18.38 -27.93 5.66
C VAL A 16 17.61 -29.03 6.39
N GLY A 17 16.67 -29.65 5.68
CA GLY A 17 15.82 -30.71 6.21
C GLY A 17 16.56 -32.03 6.40
N ASP A 18 16.01 -32.89 7.26
CA ASP A 18 16.65 -34.16 7.64
C ASP A 18 16.92 -35.10 6.45
N GLU A 19 16.04 -35.11 5.46
CA GLU A 19 16.17 -35.93 4.25
C GLU A 19 17.24 -35.41 3.28
N ALA A 20 17.49 -34.10 3.29
CA ALA A 20 18.52 -33.46 2.46
C ALA A 20 19.93 -33.62 3.06
N LEU A 21 20.08 -34.06 4.31
CA LEU A 21 21.38 -34.18 5.00
C LEU A 21 22.36 -35.18 4.33
N ALA A 22 21.88 -36.05 3.45
CA ALA A 22 22.69 -37.00 2.69
C ALA A 22 23.13 -36.49 1.30
N ARG A 23 22.68 -35.30 0.86
CA ARG A 23 22.94 -34.71 -0.48
C ARG A 23 24.35 -34.12 -0.63
N LEU A 24 25.37 -34.94 -0.39
CA LEU A 24 26.79 -34.54 -0.43
C LEU A 24 27.30 -34.17 -1.82
N ASP A 25 26.49 -34.41 -2.85
CA ASP A 25 26.70 -33.92 -4.21
C ASP A 25 26.63 -32.39 -4.29
N LEU A 26 25.99 -31.73 -3.32
CA LEU A 26 25.88 -30.28 -3.24
C LEU A 26 26.95 -29.72 -2.31
N GLU A 27 27.93 -29.03 -2.90
CA GLU A 27 29.01 -28.35 -2.18
C GLU A 27 28.47 -27.44 -1.07
N ARG A 28 27.31 -26.80 -1.30
CA ARG A 28 26.66 -25.89 -0.34
C ARG A 28 26.27 -26.54 1.00
N LEU A 29 26.04 -27.86 1.07
CA LEU A 29 25.72 -28.52 2.35
C LEU A 29 26.80 -28.36 3.41
N GLN A 30 28.05 -28.13 2.99
CA GLN A 30 29.14 -27.86 3.91
C GLN A 30 28.98 -26.54 4.66
N PHE A 31 28.18 -25.59 4.16
CA PHE A 31 27.94 -24.28 4.79
C PHE A 31 26.57 -24.18 5.48
N ALA A 32 25.78 -25.25 5.42
CA ALA A 32 24.44 -25.32 5.99
C ALA A 32 24.45 -25.80 7.45
N GLY A 33 23.29 -25.69 8.09
CA GLY A 33 23.03 -26.25 9.42
C GLY A 33 21.74 -27.07 9.37
N SER A 34 21.61 -28.07 10.25
CA SER A 34 20.34 -28.78 10.42
C SER A 34 19.37 -28.04 11.35
N LEU A 35 19.79 -26.91 11.93
CA LEU A 35 18.94 -26.00 12.71
C LEU A 35 19.51 -24.59 12.67
N TYR A 36 18.67 -23.61 12.34
CA TYR A 36 18.87 -22.19 12.60
C TYR A 36 17.62 -21.67 13.33
N LEU A 37 17.73 -21.46 14.65
CA LEU A 37 16.65 -20.92 15.47
C LEU A 37 17.08 -19.58 16.06
N ASN A 38 16.36 -18.50 15.75
CA ASN A 38 16.68 -17.13 16.14
C ASN A 38 18.12 -16.68 15.78
N MET A 39 18.75 -17.39 14.85
CA MET A 39 20.07 -17.12 14.32
C MET A 39 19.91 -16.70 12.87
N LEU A 40 20.38 -15.50 12.50
CA LEU A 40 20.26 -14.98 11.15
C LEU A 40 21.57 -15.22 10.39
N PRO A 41 21.55 -16.03 9.32
CA PRO A 41 22.62 -16.05 8.34
C PRO A 41 22.75 -14.66 7.69
N ARG A 42 23.96 -14.29 7.29
CA ARG A 42 24.23 -13.06 6.53
C ARG A 42 24.88 -13.40 5.20
N VAL A 43 24.66 -12.55 4.20
CA VAL A 43 25.22 -12.76 2.85
C VAL A 43 26.74 -12.93 2.89
N ILE A 44 27.42 -12.13 3.72
CA ILE A 44 28.88 -12.13 3.90
C ILE A 44 29.48 -13.41 4.56
N GLY A 45 28.66 -14.40 4.93
CA GLY A 45 29.12 -15.66 5.50
C GLY A 45 28.96 -15.79 7.02
N SER A 46 28.78 -14.69 7.74
CA SER A 46 28.59 -14.70 9.19
C SER A 46 27.18 -15.14 9.61
N MET A 47 27.03 -15.63 10.83
CA MET A 47 25.75 -15.83 11.50
C MET A 47 25.68 -14.97 12.77
N THR A 48 24.57 -14.29 12.97
CA THR A 48 24.33 -13.42 14.13
C THR A 48 23.10 -13.88 14.91
N LEU A 49 23.06 -13.61 16.21
CA LEU A 49 21.79 -13.63 16.93
C LEU A 49 20.87 -12.58 16.30
N ARG A 50 19.58 -12.91 16.10
CA ARG A 50 18.62 -11.96 15.52
C ARG A 50 18.48 -10.70 16.39
N PRO A 51 18.12 -9.54 15.85
CA PRO A 51 17.69 -8.41 16.68
C PRO A 51 16.48 -8.74 17.55
N GLY A 52 16.35 -8.00 18.66
CA GLY A 52 15.17 -8.04 19.51
C GLY A 52 13.98 -7.29 18.91
N LEU A 53 12.80 -7.49 19.50
CA LEU A 53 11.55 -6.85 19.10
C LEU A 53 11.17 -5.69 20.03
N GLU A 54 11.19 -4.45 19.53
CA GLU A 54 10.84 -3.22 20.26
C GLU A 54 9.33 -3.10 20.37
N HIS A 55 8.78 -2.95 21.58
CA HIS A 55 7.36 -2.66 21.74
C HIS A 55 7.05 -1.22 21.34
N ILE A 56 6.14 -1.04 20.37
CA ILE A 56 5.77 0.28 19.85
C ILE A 56 4.40 0.72 20.38
N ALA A 57 3.39 -0.12 20.24
CA ALA A 57 2.02 0.20 20.63
C ALA A 57 1.20 -1.07 20.88
N MET A 58 0.11 -0.90 21.62
CA MET A 58 -0.96 -1.88 21.66
C MET A 58 -1.75 -1.80 20.35
N LEU A 59 -2.11 -2.95 19.79
CA LEU A 59 -2.82 -3.05 18.51
C LEU A 59 -3.91 -4.11 18.60
N ASP A 60 -4.62 -4.13 19.73
CA ASP A 60 -5.67 -5.10 20.03
C ASP A 60 -6.97 -4.75 19.28
N LEU A 61 -6.92 -4.92 17.97
CA LEU A 61 -7.94 -4.46 17.01
C LEU A 61 -8.60 -5.61 16.26
N GLY A 62 -8.46 -6.86 16.74
CA GLY A 62 -8.85 -8.06 16.00
C GLY A 62 -7.92 -8.35 14.82
N PRO A 63 -8.40 -8.98 13.73
CA PRO A 63 -7.66 -9.12 12.48
C PRO A 63 -7.25 -7.76 11.90
N ILE A 64 -6.02 -7.72 11.39
CA ILE A 64 -5.42 -6.52 10.82
C ILE A 64 -4.68 -6.87 9.54
N GLN A 65 -4.38 -5.85 8.74
CA GLN A 65 -3.44 -5.96 7.63
C GLN A 65 -2.54 -4.74 7.59
N PHE A 66 -1.25 -4.97 7.37
CA PHE A 66 -0.28 -3.90 7.15
C PHE A 66 -0.19 -3.53 5.68
N LEU A 67 -0.19 -2.23 5.39
CA LEU A 67 0.02 -1.70 4.04
C LEU A 67 1.41 -1.06 3.98
N GLU A 68 2.37 -1.75 3.37
CA GLU A 68 3.72 -1.21 3.22
C GLU A 68 3.70 0.10 2.43
N TYR A 69 4.36 1.11 2.97
CA TYR A 69 4.46 2.42 2.36
C TYR A 69 5.93 2.83 2.27
N ALA A 70 6.44 2.88 1.04
CA ALA A 70 7.77 3.34 0.72
C ALA A 70 7.80 4.88 0.70
N TYR A 71 8.52 5.46 1.64
CA TYR A 71 8.68 6.90 1.79
C TYR A 71 10.15 7.22 2.03
N SER A 72 10.65 8.31 1.44
CA SER A 72 12.03 8.77 1.61
C SER A 72 12.20 9.79 2.73
N GLY A 73 11.13 10.12 3.46
CA GLY A 73 11.25 11.01 4.60
C GLY A 73 11.90 10.35 5.81
N ARG A 74 11.91 11.09 6.92
CA ARG A 74 12.73 10.76 8.08
C ARG A 74 12.32 9.46 8.78
N ASN A 75 11.00 9.19 8.82
CA ASN A 75 10.42 8.06 9.52
C ASN A 75 9.67 7.15 8.54
N ALA A 76 9.68 5.85 8.81
CA ALA A 76 8.81 4.91 8.11
C ALA A 76 7.33 5.21 8.41
N LEU A 77 6.49 5.19 7.39
CA LEU A 77 5.03 5.32 7.52
C LEU A 77 4.41 3.95 7.26
N LEU A 78 3.44 3.55 8.08
CA LEU A 78 2.79 2.25 7.95
C LEU A 78 1.29 2.38 8.26
N PRO A 79 0.43 2.47 7.23
CA PRO A 79 -1.00 2.28 7.39
C PRO A 79 -1.34 0.86 7.87
N VAL A 80 -2.30 0.79 8.79
CA VAL A 80 -2.78 -0.45 9.41
C VAL A 80 -4.29 -0.50 9.26
N LEU A 81 -4.77 -1.50 8.52
CA LEU A 81 -6.19 -1.81 8.42
C LEU A 81 -6.63 -2.68 9.60
N SER A 82 -7.85 -2.44 10.05
CA SER A 82 -8.57 -3.17 11.10
C SER A 82 -10.06 -3.11 10.77
N ASN A 83 -10.91 -3.73 11.61
CA ASN A 83 -12.35 -3.80 11.36
C ASN A 83 -13.00 -2.41 11.10
N GLY A 84 -13.32 -2.12 9.83
CA GLY A 84 -13.92 -0.87 9.38
C GLY A 84 -13.06 0.38 9.56
N GLN A 85 -11.76 0.25 9.87
CA GLN A 85 -10.92 1.37 10.29
C GLN A 85 -9.46 1.22 9.86
N MET A 86 -8.84 2.34 9.50
CA MET A 86 -7.41 2.52 9.28
C MET A 86 -6.79 3.43 10.33
N ARG A 87 -5.57 3.08 10.76
CA ARG A 87 -4.65 3.93 11.53
C ARG A 87 -3.33 4.04 10.78
N VAL A 88 -2.48 5.00 11.17
CA VAL A 88 -1.14 5.15 10.58
C VAL A 88 -0.09 5.18 11.69
N ILE A 89 0.97 4.43 11.50
CA ILE A 89 2.19 4.49 12.33
C ILE A 89 3.18 5.42 11.63
N ASN A 90 3.80 6.31 12.41
CA ASN A 90 4.90 7.17 11.99
C ASN A 90 6.13 6.83 12.84
N GLY A 91 7.03 6.01 12.28
CA GLY A 91 8.25 5.53 12.92
C GLY A 91 7.96 4.64 14.13
N ARG A 92 7.95 5.23 15.33
CA ARG A 92 7.79 4.52 16.61
C ARG A 92 6.52 4.93 17.37
N SER A 93 5.53 5.51 16.72
CA SER A 93 4.25 5.87 17.35
C SER A 93 3.11 5.87 16.35
N LEU A 94 1.89 5.68 16.85
CA LEU A 94 0.68 5.98 16.08
C LEU A 94 0.57 7.49 15.84
N VAL A 95 0.08 7.89 14.67
CA VAL A 95 -0.31 9.28 14.40
C VAL A 95 -1.45 9.65 15.35
N SER A 96 -1.28 10.73 16.10
CA SER A 96 -2.24 11.20 17.09
C SER A 96 -2.46 12.70 17.02
N ARG A 97 -3.60 13.15 17.55
CA ARG A 97 -4.05 14.54 17.64
C ARG A 97 -3.92 15.03 19.07
N VAL A 98 -3.51 16.29 19.18
CA VAL A 98 -3.51 17.03 20.45
C VAL A 98 -4.87 17.67 20.70
N ALA A 99 -5.17 18.01 21.95
CA ALA A 99 -6.42 18.68 22.28
C ALA A 99 -6.41 20.15 21.81
N VAL A 100 -7.44 20.51 21.04
CA VAL A 100 -7.75 21.87 20.58
C VAL A 100 -9.16 22.26 21.02
N SER A 101 -9.35 23.50 21.44
CA SER A 101 -10.67 24.06 21.80
C SER A 101 -11.33 24.83 20.65
N THR A 102 -10.57 25.12 19.60
CA THR A 102 -11.06 25.74 18.36
C THR A 102 -12.01 24.78 17.63
N THR A 103 -13.16 25.29 17.16
CA THR A 103 -14.21 24.50 16.49
C THR A 103 -14.64 25.12 15.16
N VAL A 104 -15.10 24.27 14.23
CA VAL A 104 -15.80 24.70 13.01
C VAL A 104 -17.27 24.88 13.36
N THR A 105 -17.81 26.08 13.17
CA THR A 105 -19.22 26.37 13.50
C THR A 105 -20.13 25.64 12.51
N ASN A 106 -21.07 24.83 13.01
CA ASN A 106 -21.93 23.98 12.18
C ASN A 106 -21.15 23.15 11.14
N GLY A 107 -19.97 22.65 11.54
CA GLY A 107 -19.15 21.77 10.70
C GLY A 107 -19.77 20.39 10.45
N ASN A 108 -20.85 20.04 11.14
CA ASN A 108 -21.68 18.86 10.87
C ASN A 108 -22.82 19.15 9.88
N PHE A 109 -22.87 20.37 9.33
CA PHE A 109 -23.87 20.84 8.38
C PHE A 109 -25.33 20.63 8.79
N GLY A 110 -25.64 20.66 10.09
CA GLY A 110 -27.03 20.78 10.56
C GLY A 110 -27.67 22.13 10.26
N SER A 111 -26.86 23.14 9.88
CA SER A 111 -27.28 24.48 9.46
C SER A 111 -26.17 25.15 8.64
N PHE A 112 -26.52 25.99 7.66
CA PHE A 112 -25.54 26.84 6.94
C PHE A 112 -25.14 28.10 7.74
N SER A 113 -25.70 28.32 8.94
CA SER A 113 -25.34 29.45 9.79
C SER A 113 -23.85 29.40 10.16
N GLY A 114 -23.16 30.54 10.08
CA GLY A 114 -21.70 30.61 10.25
C GLY A 114 -20.88 30.28 8.99
N TRP A 115 -21.51 29.80 7.92
CA TRP A 115 -20.91 29.67 6.59
C TRP A 115 -21.42 30.78 5.67
N THR A 116 -20.61 31.14 4.68
CA THR A 116 -20.94 32.14 3.65
C THR A 116 -20.96 31.46 2.29
N ASP A 117 -22.02 31.68 1.53
CA ASP A 117 -22.07 31.34 0.10
C ASP A 117 -21.26 32.40 -0.67
N ALA A 118 -20.11 31.98 -1.21
CA ALA A 118 -19.22 32.80 -2.02
C ALA A 118 -19.24 32.38 -3.51
N SER A 119 -20.30 31.67 -3.92
CA SER A 119 -20.44 31.11 -5.27
C SER A 119 -20.57 32.19 -6.36
N THR A 120 -20.29 31.80 -7.60
CA THR A 120 -20.35 32.66 -8.78
C THR A 120 -21.23 32.06 -9.88
N GLY A 121 -21.61 32.84 -10.91
CA GLY A 121 -22.18 32.29 -12.15
C GLY A 121 -23.46 31.44 -11.98
N GLY A 122 -24.29 31.78 -11.00
CA GLY A 122 -25.54 31.06 -10.70
C GLY A 122 -25.36 29.74 -9.93
N ALA A 123 -24.13 29.37 -9.58
CA ALA A 123 -23.86 28.31 -8.62
C ALA A 123 -24.25 28.74 -7.20
N SER A 124 -24.39 27.77 -6.30
CA SER A 124 -24.78 28.05 -4.91
C SER A 124 -24.18 27.07 -3.91
N ALA A 125 -24.05 27.53 -2.68
CA ALA A 125 -23.66 26.72 -1.53
C ALA A 125 -24.75 26.81 -0.46
N SER A 126 -25.26 25.66 -0.01
CA SER A 126 -26.33 25.61 0.99
C SER A 126 -26.29 24.31 1.78
N VAL A 127 -27.04 24.26 2.89
CA VAL A 127 -27.28 23.01 3.61
C VAL A 127 -28.63 22.42 3.22
N SER A 128 -28.65 21.13 2.91
CA SER A 128 -29.87 20.36 2.64
C SER A 128 -29.74 18.96 3.23
N SER A 129 -30.79 18.47 3.90
CA SER A 129 -30.84 17.14 4.52
C SER A 129 -29.72 16.83 5.53
N GLY A 130 -29.04 17.86 6.07
CA GLY A 130 -27.93 17.69 7.01
C GLY A 130 -26.54 17.74 6.38
N ASP A 131 -26.44 17.93 5.06
CA ASP A 131 -25.19 17.99 4.33
C ASP A 131 -24.96 19.35 3.67
N LEU A 132 -23.70 19.71 3.45
CA LEU A 132 -23.34 20.83 2.57
C LEU A 132 -23.51 20.39 1.11
N VAL A 133 -24.39 21.08 0.38
CA VAL A 133 -24.62 20.89 -1.04
C VAL A 133 -24.01 22.07 -1.82
N LEU A 134 -23.04 21.75 -2.67
CA LEU A 134 -22.36 22.68 -3.56
C LEU A 134 -22.84 22.44 -5.00
N VAL A 135 -23.78 23.27 -5.46
CA VAL A 135 -24.39 23.16 -6.80
C VAL A 135 -23.56 23.96 -7.80
N GLY A 136 -22.65 23.29 -8.51
CA GLY A 136 -21.87 23.93 -9.58
C GLY A 136 -22.64 24.01 -10.89
N THR A 137 -22.33 25.01 -11.72
CA THR A 137 -22.95 25.20 -13.05
C THR A 137 -21.89 25.17 -14.14
N SER A 138 -22.30 25.18 -15.41
CA SER A 138 -21.40 25.33 -16.55
C SER A 138 -20.66 26.68 -16.59
N GLN A 139 -21.17 27.69 -15.87
CA GLN A 139 -20.67 29.07 -15.89
C GLN A 139 -20.21 29.59 -14.52
N GLY A 140 -20.27 28.76 -13.47
CA GLY A 140 -20.12 29.20 -12.09
C GLY A 140 -19.65 28.09 -11.15
N HIS A 141 -18.89 28.50 -10.13
CA HIS A 141 -18.35 27.59 -9.12
C HIS A 141 -19.09 27.78 -7.81
N ALA A 142 -19.45 26.67 -7.17
CA ALA A 142 -20.06 26.70 -5.84
C ALA A 142 -18.98 26.80 -4.78
N ILE A 143 -19.12 27.73 -3.82
CA ILE A 143 -18.10 28.00 -2.79
C ILE A 143 -18.77 28.21 -1.44
N ALA A 144 -18.43 27.38 -0.46
CA ALA A 144 -18.74 27.60 0.95
C ALA A 144 -17.47 28.05 1.69
N ARG A 145 -17.56 29.17 2.42
CA ARG A 145 -16.44 29.71 3.19
C ARG A 145 -16.83 29.98 4.65
N GLN A 146 -15.94 29.67 5.57
CA GLN A 146 -16.08 30.06 6.99
C GLN A 146 -14.81 30.72 7.50
N ALA A 147 -14.98 31.84 8.21
CA ALA A 147 -13.93 32.43 9.03
C ALA A 147 -14.00 31.81 10.44
N ILE A 148 -12.88 31.27 10.92
CA ILE A 148 -12.78 30.56 12.20
C ILE A 148 -11.81 31.32 13.10
N THR A 149 -12.29 31.73 14.28
CA THR A 149 -11.44 32.32 15.33
C THR A 149 -10.67 31.21 16.06
N VAL A 150 -9.35 31.23 15.94
CA VAL A 150 -8.45 30.26 16.58
C VAL A 150 -8.18 30.69 18.02
N SER A 151 -8.46 29.79 18.97
CA SER A 151 -8.17 30.00 20.39
C SER A 151 -6.68 30.29 20.59
N SER A 152 -6.31 31.26 21.42
CA SER A 152 -4.90 31.67 21.61
C SER A 152 -3.99 30.51 22.03
N ALA A 153 -4.49 29.58 22.84
CA ALA A 153 -3.76 28.38 23.26
C ALA A 153 -3.58 27.33 22.14
N ASP A 154 -4.23 27.48 21.00
CA ASP A 154 -4.23 26.54 19.88
C ASP A 154 -3.41 27.03 18.66
N GLN A 155 -2.95 28.29 18.64
CA GLN A 155 -2.23 28.92 17.52
C GLN A 155 -0.80 28.39 17.29
N THR A 156 -0.39 27.34 17.99
CA THR A 156 0.88 26.64 17.75
C THR A 156 0.73 25.13 17.80
N LYS A 157 -0.52 24.64 17.87
CA LYS A 157 -0.84 23.22 17.90
C LYS A 157 -1.18 22.79 16.49
N GLU A 158 -0.75 21.60 16.10
CA GLU A 158 -1.22 20.99 14.85
C GLU A 158 -2.71 20.66 14.98
N HIS A 159 -3.54 21.26 14.13
CA HIS A 159 -4.96 20.95 13.97
C HIS A 159 -5.08 19.85 12.92
N ALA A 160 -6.18 19.09 12.96
CA ALA A 160 -6.55 18.19 11.88
C ALA A 160 -8.01 18.40 11.52
N LEU A 161 -8.27 18.84 10.30
CA LEU A 161 -9.61 19.00 9.75
C LEU A 161 -10.08 17.64 9.23
N ARG A 162 -11.06 17.06 9.92
CA ARG A 162 -11.85 15.93 9.47
C ARG A 162 -12.84 16.40 8.40
N LEU A 163 -12.66 15.91 7.19
CA LEU A 163 -13.56 16.16 6.07
C LEU A 163 -14.15 14.85 5.59
N ASP A 164 -15.47 14.79 5.52
CA ASP A 164 -16.23 13.64 5.00
C ASP A 164 -16.99 14.05 3.74
N VAL A 165 -16.56 13.53 2.61
CA VAL A 165 -17.06 13.87 1.28
C VAL A 165 -17.88 12.69 0.77
N GLU A 166 -19.20 12.82 0.71
CA GLU A 166 -20.05 11.77 0.14
C GLU A 166 -19.99 11.79 -1.40
N ARG A 167 -19.95 12.98 -2.00
CA ARG A 167 -19.83 13.14 -3.45
C ARG A 167 -18.95 14.34 -3.83
N GLY A 168 -17.79 14.05 -4.39
CA GLY A 168 -16.83 15.01 -4.93
C GLY A 168 -16.55 14.79 -6.43
N PRO A 169 -15.48 15.40 -6.96
CA PRO A 169 -14.44 16.08 -6.19
C PRO A 169 -14.90 17.43 -5.65
N VAL A 170 -14.39 17.79 -4.46
CA VAL A 170 -14.39 19.16 -3.93
C VAL A 170 -12.95 19.67 -3.81
N THR A 171 -12.76 20.96 -3.99
CA THR A 171 -11.48 21.63 -3.72
C THR A 171 -11.53 22.23 -2.32
N VAL A 172 -10.56 21.85 -1.47
CA VAL A 172 -10.42 22.39 -0.10
C VAL A 172 -9.12 23.14 0.05
N LYS A 173 -9.18 24.31 0.69
CA LYS A 173 -8.04 25.11 1.10
C LYS A 173 -8.26 25.78 2.46
N VAL A 174 -7.15 26.10 3.12
CA VAL A 174 -7.16 26.87 4.38
C VAL A 174 -6.13 27.99 4.29
N GLY A 175 -6.56 29.21 4.58
CA GLY A 175 -5.72 30.40 4.50
C GLY A 175 -5.81 31.31 5.72
N THR A 176 -4.85 32.23 5.83
CA THR A 176 -4.83 33.31 6.83
C THR A 176 -5.72 34.50 6.44
N SER A 177 -6.05 34.64 5.15
CA SER A 177 -7.08 35.56 4.65
C SER A 177 -8.13 34.83 3.80
N ALA A 178 -9.25 35.50 3.52
CA ALA A 178 -10.31 34.94 2.70
C ALA A 178 -9.83 34.65 1.27
N GLY A 179 -9.84 33.38 0.88
CA GLY A 179 -9.43 32.93 -0.46
C GLY A 179 -7.98 32.47 -0.56
N ASP A 180 -7.16 32.73 0.46
CA ASP A 180 -5.76 32.26 0.54
C ASP A 180 -5.69 30.75 0.84
N ASP A 181 -4.53 30.15 0.63
CA ASP A 181 -4.26 28.72 0.85
C ASP A 181 -2.90 28.45 1.53
N ASP A 182 -2.39 29.43 2.28
CA ASP A 182 -1.06 29.41 2.90
C ASP A 182 -0.92 28.47 4.11
N LEU A 183 -2.03 28.06 4.74
CA LEU A 183 -2.03 27.06 5.83
C LEU A 183 -2.23 25.63 5.31
N PHE A 184 -3.09 25.48 4.29
CA PHE A 184 -3.31 24.24 3.58
C PHE A 184 -3.62 24.58 2.12
N SER A 185 -2.68 24.27 1.24
CA SER A 185 -2.78 24.57 -0.19
C SER A 185 -4.00 23.91 -0.82
N ALA A 186 -4.57 24.54 -1.85
CA ALA A 186 -5.74 23.99 -2.53
C ALA A 186 -5.50 22.57 -3.05
N ARG A 187 -6.39 21.64 -2.66
CA ARG A 187 -6.36 20.23 -3.11
C ARG A 187 -7.74 19.75 -3.51
N ASN A 188 -7.80 18.99 -4.61
CA ASN A 188 -8.95 18.17 -4.96
C ASN A 188 -9.07 16.99 -4.01
N ILE A 189 -10.29 16.75 -3.52
CA ILE A 189 -10.64 15.68 -2.60
C ILE A 189 -11.86 14.97 -3.17
N ASP A 190 -11.72 13.67 -3.43
CA ASP A 190 -12.81 12.80 -3.90
C ASP A 190 -13.58 12.19 -2.72
N ASP A 191 -14.58 11.37 -3.05
CA ASP A 191 -15.52 10.75 -2.11
C ASP A 191 -14.79 9.90 -1.07
N GLY A 192 -14.91 10.27 0.19
CA GLY A 192 -14.30 9.56 1.30
C GLY A 192 -13.96 10.46 2.47
N VAL A 193 -13.11 9.94 3.35
CA VAL A 193 -12.86 10.52 4.66
C VAL A 193 -11.39 10.91 4.80
N HIS A 194 -11.18 12.17 5.19
CA HIS A 194 -9.88 12.81 5.16
C HIS A 194 -9.57 13.46 6.50
N SER A 195 -8.30 13.38 6.89
CA SER A 195 -7.71 14.01 8.07
C SER A 195 -6.60 14.96 7.60
N LEU A 196 -6.94 16.24 7.47
CA LEU A 196 -6.08 17.26 6.87
C LEU A 196 -5.36 18.05 7.96
N ALA A 197 -4.06 17.78 8.14
CA ALA A 197 -3.28 18.39 9.21
C ALA A 197 -2.63 19.70 8.78
N PHE A 198 -2.71 20.73 9.63
CA PHE A 198 -2.03 22.02 9.45
C PHE A 198 -1.82 22.69 10.81
N THR A 199 -0.87 23.62 10.91
CA THR A 199 -0.65 24.40 12.15
C THR A 199 -1.03 25.85 11.90
N PRO A 200 -2.11 26.38 12.49
CA PRO A 200 -2.41 27.81 12.40
C PRO A 200 -1.33 28.61 13.12
N PHE A 201 -1.08 29.85 12.69
CA PHE A 201 -0.18 30.80 13.36
C PHE A 201 -0.78 32.21 13.49
N VAL A 202 -2.09 32.33 13.24
CA VAL A 202 -2.88 33.57 13.30
C VAL A 202 -4.15 33.37 14.13
N SER A 203 -4.79 34.47 14.52
CA SER A 203 -6.03 34.44 15.32
C SER A 203 -7.29 34.09 14.54
N THR A 204 -7.27 34.23 13.21
CA THR A 204 -8.40 33.93 12.34
C THR A 204 -7.91 33.21 11.11
N ILE A 205 -8.53 32.08 10.78
CA ILE A 205 -8.26 31.30 9.58
C ILE A 205 -9.53 31.20 8.73
N TYR A 206 -9.38 30.91 7.45
CA TYR A 206 -10.47 30.77 6.50
C TYR A 206 -10.44 29.39 5.90
N VAL A 207 -11.49 28.60 6.14
CA VAL A 207 -11.70 27.31 5.48
C VAL A 207 -12.63 27.53 4.29
N GLU A 208 -12.23 27.05 3.12
CA GLU A 208 -13.02 27.12 1.89
C GLU A 208 -13.16 25.73 1.27
N ILE A 209 -14.40 25.37 0.95
CA ILE A 209 -14.77 24.15 0.22
C ILE A 209 -15.49 24.61 -1.05
N SER A 210 -15.02 24.16 -2.21
CA SER A 210 -15.57 24.58 -3.49
C SER A 210 -15.79 23.42 -4.45
N ASN A 211 -16.71 23.60 -5.39
CA ASN A 211 -17.00 22.67 -6.45
C ASN A 211 -16.96 23.41 -7.79
N GLU A 212 -16.06 22.95 -8.66
CA GLU A 212 -15.83 23.53 -9.98
C GLU A 212 -16.59 22.81 -11.09
N LYS A 213 -17.22 21.66 -10.80
CA LYS A 213 -17.91 20.83 -11.79
C LYS A 213 -19.37 21.25 -11.92
N ALA A 214 -19.93 21.16 -13.13
CA ALA A 214 -21.33 21.44 -13.43
C ALA A 214 -22.28 20.30 -12.98
N ARG A 215 -22.12 19.88 -11.73
CA ARG A 215 -22.87 18.83 -11.02
C ARG A 215 -22.77 19.08 -9.52
N ASP A 216 -23.64 18.47 -8.75
CA ASP A 216 -23.69 18.70 -7.30
C ASP A 216 -22.56 17.94 -6.59
N ALA A 217 -21.85 18.62 -5.68
CA ALA A 217 -20.98 17.98 -4.70
C ALA A 217 -21.62 18.02 -3.30
N ILE A 218 -21.39 16.98 -2.51
CA ILE A 218 -21.97 16.78 -1.17
C ILE A 218 -20.84 16.51 -0.18
N VAL A 219 -20.85 17.28 0.92
CA VAL A 219 -19.93 17.10 2.06
C VAL A 219 -20.77 16.91 3.32
N GLU A 220 -20.60 15.79 4.00
CA GLU A 220 -21.36 15.43 5.21
C GLU A 220 -20.81 16.15 6.44
N SER A 221 -19.49 16.34 6.51
CA SER A 221 -18.88 17.09 7.61
C SER A 221 -17.51 17.69 7.32
N CYS A 222 -17.21 18.76 8.05
CA CYS A 222 -15.95 19.50 8.07
C CYS A 222 -15.68 19.99 9.50
N MET A 223 -14.94 19.23 10.30
CA MET A 223 -14.77 19.48 11.75
C MET A 223 -13.32 19.28 12.20
N PHE A 224 -12.86 19.92 13.27
CA PHE A 224 -11.56 19.58 13.86
C PHE A 224 -11.64 18.25 14.64
N GLU A 225 -10.64 17.39 14.46
CA GLU A 225 -10.55 16.12 15.18
C GLU A 225 -10.27 16.32 16.68
N ALA A 226 -10.86 15.47 17.51
CA ALA A 226 -10.56 15.40 18.93
C ALA A 226 -9.18 14.79 19.20
N ALA A 227 -8.65 15.02 20.40
CA ALA A 227 -7.38 14.42 20.84
C ALA A 227 -7.46 12.89 20.86
N GLY A 228 -6.40 12.21 20.43
CA GLY A 228 -6.34 10.75 20.39
C GLY A 228 -5.66 10.22 19.14
N THR A 229 -5.67 8.90 18.94
CA THR A 229 -5.12 8.30 17.71
C THR A 229 -5.99 8.68 16.51
N MET A 230 -5.36 9.07 15.39
CA MET A 230 -6.06 9.30 14.13
C MET A 230 -6.65 7.97 13.62
N VAL A 231 -7.96 7.96 13.38
CA VAL A 231 -8.69 6.81 12.84
C VAL A 231 -9.53 7.26 11.65
N ILE A 232 -9.33 6.63 10.49
CA ILE A 232 -10.08 6.90 9.26
C ILE A 232 -10.91 5.65 8.91
N PRO A 233 -12.22 5.77 8.65
CA PRO A 233 -13.06 4.61 8.34
C PRO A 233 -12.67 3.97 7.01
N THR A 234 -12.87 2.66 6.92
CA THR A 234 -12.66 1.85 5.71
C THR A 234 -13.85 0.92 5.49
N PRO A 235 -14.11 0.47 4.24
CA PRO A 235 -15.19 -0.47 4.00
C PRO A 235 -14.89 -1.88 4.56
N TRP A 236 -13.61 -2.26 4.61
CA TRP A 236 -13.18 -3.63 4.93
C TRP A 236 -13.43 -4.02 6.38
N GLN A 237 -14.06 -5.17 6.56
CA GLN A 237 -14.39 -5.76 7.85
C GLN A 237 -13.40 -6.86 8.23
N THR A 238 -13.60 -7.39 9.43
CA THR A 238 -12.80 -8.48 10.02
C THR A 238 -12.64 -9.70 9.08
N GLU A 239 -13.70 -10.08 8.38
CA GLU A 239 -13.71 -11.21 7.46
C GLU A 239 -12.84 -10.97 6.23
N ASP A 240 -12.86 -9.76 5.67
CA ASP A 240 -12.06 -9.38 4.50
C ASP A 240 -10.56 -9.44 4.79
N LEU A 241 -10.17 -8.95 5.97
CA LEU A 241 -8.77 -8.95 6.41
C LEU A 241 -8.28 -10.37 6.71
N THR A 242 -9.13 -11.21 7.30
CA THR A 242 -8.79 -12.61 7.59
C THR A 242 -8.62 -13.43 6.31
N ALA A 243 -9.43 -13.15 5.29
CA ALA A 243 -9.34 -13.81 3.99
C ALA A 243 -8.30 -13.20 3.04
N ASN A 244 -7.51 -12.21 3.50
CA ASN A 244 -6.51 -11.47 2.72
C ASN A 244 -7.09 -10.88 1.41
N LEU A 245 -8.32 -10.37 1.44
CA LEU A 245 -9.01 -9.87 0.24
C LEU A 245 -8.49 -8.52 -0.25
N VAL A 246 -7.82 -7.75 0.61
CA VAL A 246 -7.27 -6.44 0.22
C VAL A 246 -5.88 -6.63 -0.39
N LYS A 247 -5.72 -6.25 -1.66
CA LYS A 247 -4.40 -6.12 -2.30
C LYS A 247 -4.10 -4.65 -2.53
N TYR A 248 -2.83 -4.29 -2.47
CA TYR A 248 -2.44 -2.88 -2.54
C TYR A 248 -1.14 -2.67 -3.29
N ARG A 249 -1.04 -1.52 -3.97
CA ARG A 249 0.19 -1.02 -4.58
C ARG A 249 0.29 0.48 -4.46
N GLN A 250 1.49 0.92 -4.09
CA GLN A 250 1.80 2.33 -3.97
C GLN A 250 2.28 2.87 -5.32
N ASN A 251 1.80 4.05 -5.68
CA ASN A 251 2.46 4.94 -6.64
C ASN A 251 2.64 6.31 -5.98
N THR A 252 3.89 6.70 -5.75
CA THR A 252 4.22 8.00 -5.13
C THR A 252 3.45 8.20 -3.81
N ASP A 253 2.54 9.19 -3.73
CA ASP A 253 1.81 9.50 -2.49
C ASP A 253 0.47 8.74 -2.35
N VAL A 254 0.14 7.87 -3.30
CA VAL A 254 -1.14 7.14 -3.36
C VAL A 254 -0.92 5.64 -3.19
N LEU A 255 -1.63 5.03 -2.25
CA LEU A 255 -1.81 3.59 -2.15
C LEU A 255 -3.14 3.21 -2.81
N TYR A 256 -3.08 2.52 -3.93
CA TYR A 256 -4.25 1.92 -4.56
C TYR A 256 -4.55 0.59 -3.87
N ALA A 257 -5.81 0.37 -3.49
CA ALA A 257 -6.26 -0.84 -2.83
C ALA A 257 -7.46 -1.45 -3.58
N SER A 258 -7.35 -2.72 -3.92
CA SER A 258 -8.41 -3.55 -4.50
C SER A 258 -9.06 -4.42 -3.42
N SER A 259 -10.30 -4.84 -3.66
CA SER A 259 -11.02 -5.78 -2.82
C SER A 259 -12.14 -6.40 -3.65
N THR A 260 -12.25 -7.72 -3.65
CA THR A 260 -13.21 -8.47 -4.47
C THR A 260 -14.66 -7.97 -4.35
N TYR A 261 -15.06 -7.46 -3.17
CA TYR A 261 -16.45 -7.08 -2.87
C TYR A 261 -16.69 -5.58 -2.74
N PHE A 262 -15.65 -4.78 -2.63
CA PHE A 262 -15.78 -3.34 -2.42
C PHE A 262 -15.08 -2.60 -3.56
N GLN A 263 -15.71 -1.50 -3.99
CA GLN A 263 -15.06 -0.57 -4.91
C GLN A 263 -13.64 -0.22 -4.45
N GLN A 264 -12.74 -0.09 -5.42
CA GLN A 264 -11.34 0.20 -5.15
C GLN A 264 -11.19 1.50 -4.35
N ARG A 265 -10.08 1.60 -3.59
CA ARG A 265 -9.78 2.75 -2.74
C ARG A 265 -8.44 3.37 -3.10
N GLU A 266 -8.33 4.67 -2.89
CA GLU A 266 -7.08 5.41 -2.88
C GLU A 266 -6.82 5.88 -1.44
N ILE A 267 -5.74 5.41 -0.85
CA ILE A 267 -5.24 5.89 0.44
C ILE A 267 -4.16 6.91 0.13
N GLN A 268 -4.43 8.18 0.39
CA GLN A 268 -3.58 9.29 -0.02
C GLN A 268 -2.88 9.92 1.18
N ARG A 269 -1.56 9.99 1.10
CA ARG A 269 -0.73 10.78 2.01
C ARG A 269 -0.69 12.22 1.51
N ARG A 270 -0.96 13.18 2.39
CA ARG A 270 -0.83 14.62 2.13
C ARG A 270 0.20 15.29 3.06
N GLY A 271 0.72 14.53 4.02
CA GLY A 271 1.80 14.88 4.94
C GLY A 271 2.07 13.70 5.87
N ASP A 272 3.06 13.81 6.75
CA ASP A 272 3.42 12.72 7.67
C ASP A 272 2.29 12.40 8.67
N THR A 273 1.45 13.40 8.99
CA THR A 273 0.30 13.32 9.89
C THR A 273 -1.02 13.63 9.18
N SER A 274 -1.02 13.77 7.85
CA SER A 274 -2.23 14.09 7.05
C SER A 274 -2.51 13.01 6.01
N TRP A 275 -3.67 12.38 6.13
CA TRP A 275 -4.04 11.18 5.38
C TRP A 275 -5.52 11.21 5.01
N GLY A 276 -5.90 10.52 3.94
CA GLY A 276 -7.31 10.30 3.60
C GLY A 276 -7.50 9.00 2.84
N ILE A 277 -8.72 8.48 2.90
CA ILE A 277 -9.14 7.31 2.13
C ILE A 277 -10.34 7.72 1.30
N GLN A 278 -10.21 7.58 -0.02
CA GLN A 278 -11.25 7.93 -0.97
C GLN A 278 -11.56 6.78 -1.92
N ARG A 279 -12.75 6.80 -2.53
CA ARG A 279 -13.14 5.88 -3.60
C ARG A 279 -12.26 6.16 -4.82
N TYR A 280 -11.73 5.10 -5.43
CA TYR A 280 -11.15 5.22 -6.75
C TYR A 280 -12.28 5.32 -7.77
N LYS A 281 -12.42 6.52 -8.36
CA LYS A 281 -13.45 6.83 -9.35
C LYS A 281 -12.82 7.06 -10.70
N VAL A 282 -13.54 6.59 -11.71
CA VAL A 282 -13.25 6.75 -13.13
C VAL A 282 -14.47 7.37 -13.79
N ASP A 283 -14.24 8.31 -14.71
CA ASP A 283 -15.30 9.09 -15.34
C ASP A 283 -15.55 8.68 -16.82
N ASP A 284 -14.71 7.80 -17.38
CA ASP A 284 -14.62 7.53 -18.82
C ASP A 284 -14.51 6.04 -19.22
N GLY A 285 -14.78 5.11 -18.30
CA GLY A 285 -14.75 3.67 -18.57
C GLY A 285 -14.23 2.85 -17.38
N PRO A 286 -13.83 1.59 -17.57
CA PRO A 286 -13.88 0.83 -18.82
C PRO A 286 -15.31 0.45 -19.20
N PHE A 287 -15.67 0.62 -20.48
CA PHE A 287 -16.99 0.33 -21.02
C PHE A 287 -17.07 -1.05 -21.68
N VAL A 288 -18.26 -1.63 -21.66
CA VAL A 288 -18.65 -2.78 -22.48
C VAL A 288 -19.94 -2.48 -23.22
N ALA A 289 -20.02 -2.97 -24.46
CA ALA A 289 -21.20 -2.84 -25.29
C ALA A 289 -22.40 -3.53 -24.63
N ALA A 290 -23.54 -2.85 -24.61
CA ALA A 290 -24.77 -3.39 -24.07
C ALA A 290 -25.41 -4.44 -24.98
N ASP A 291 -26.38 -5.17 -24.43
CA ASP A 291 -27.21 -6.14 -25.16
C ASP A 291 -28.27 -5.49 -26.08
N THR A 292 -28.35 -4.15 -26.11
CA THR A 292 -29.29 -3.32 -26.91
C THR A 292 -30.77 -3.63 -26.69
N THR A 293 -31.12 -4.28 -25.58
CA THR A 293 -32.52 -4.71 -25.35
C THR A 293 -33.42 -3.59 -24.86
N ALA A 294 -32.91 -2.60 -24.13
CA ALA A 294 -33.68 -1.49 -23.57
C ALA A 294 -33.33 -0.15 -24.22
N ALA A 295 -34.32 0.74 -24.37
CA ALA A 295 -34.09 2.12 -24.79
C ALA A 295 -33.99 3.03 -23.57
N ILE A 296 -32.90 3.79 -23.49
CA ILE A 296 -32.63 4.68 -22.36
C ILE A 296 -32.63 6.14 -22.83
N ASN A 297 -33.29 7.02 -22.08
CA ASN A 297 -33.25 8.46 -22.29
C ASN A 297 -32.85 9.22 -21.01
N PRO A 298 -31.99 10.25 -21.12
CA PRO A 298 -31.75 11.18 -20.02
C PRO A 298 -32.87 12.22 -19.94
N THR A 299 -33.15 12.75 -18.74
CA THR A 299 -34.12 13.83 -18.53
C THR A 299 -33.50 15.23 -18.57
N GLY A 300 -32.18 15.33 -18.67
CA GLY A 300 -31.45 16.60 -18.73
C GLY A 300 -30.07 16.44 -19.36
N TYR A 301 -29.42 17.57 -19.66
CA TYR A 301 -28.15 17.58 -20.41
C TYR A 301 -26.89 17.59 -19.53
N VAL A 302 -26.99 18.17 -18.33
CA VAL A 302 -25.90 18.36 -17.35
C VAL A 302 -26.49 18.29 -15.93
N GLY A 303 -25.63 18.24 -14.91
CA GLY A 303 -26.04 18.21 -13.51
C GLY A 303 -26.62 16.87 -13.07
N THR A 304 -27.53 16.92 -12.09
CA THR A 304 -28.26 15.76 -11.58
C THR A 304 -29.53 15.53 -12.41
N ILE A 305 -29.68 14.35 -13.00
CA ILE A 305 -30.78 13.98 -13.90
C ILE A 305 -31.36 12.62 -13.54
N ASN A 306 -32.41 12.20 -14.23
CA ASN A 306 -32.84 10.80 -14.26
C ASN A 306 -32.47 10.16 -15.60
N LEU A 307 -32.08 8.88 -15.55
CA LEU A 307 -32.08 7.99 -16.71
C LEU A 307 -33.35 7.14 -16.64
N VAL A 308 -34.09 7.11 -17.74
CA VAL A 308 -35.36 6.39 -17.84
C VAL A 308 -35.23 5.33 -18.91
N SER A 309 -35.65 4.10 -18.56
CA SER A 309 -35.64 2.94 -19.45
C SER A 309 -37.07 2.56 -19.86
N ASP A 310 -37.26 2.15 -21.11
CA ASP A 310 -38.55 1.68 -21.64
C ASP A 310 -39.01 0.36 -21.01
N ARG A 311 -38.10 -0.39 -20.39
CA ARG A 311 -38.34 -1.69 -19.73
C ARG A 311 -37.44 -1.88 -18.50
N PRO A 312 -37.76 -2.84 -17.60
CA PRO A 312 -36.90 -3.15 -16.46
C PRO A 312 -35.45 -3.43 -16.87
N HIS A 313 -34.51 -2.64 -16.36
CA HIS A 313 -33.08 -2.74 -16.63
C HIS A 313 -32.26 -2.42 -15.38
N PHE A 314 -32.67 -1.42 -14.60
CA PHE A 314 -31.91 -0.95 -13.45
C PHE A 314 -32.10 -1.84 -12.21
N ASP A 315 -31.04 -1.94 -11.42
CA ASP A 315 -31.00 -2.63 -10.12
C ASP A 315 -30.34 -1.72 -9.07
N SER A 316 -30.66 -1.90 -7.79
CA SER A 316 -30.07 -1.11 -6.71
C SER A 316 -28.55 -1.27 -6.59
N LYS A 317 -28.00 -2.39 -7.07
CA LYS A 317 -26.55 -2.64 -7.14
C LYS A 317 -25.84 -1.92 -8.30
N MET A 318 -26.56 -1.19 -9.14
CA MET A 318 -25.97 -0.40 -10.23
C MET A 318 -25.57 1.02 -9.82
N ILE A 319 -25.73 1.40 -8.55
CA ILE A 319 -25.20 2.67 -8.04
C ILE A 319 -23.68 2.72 -8.25
N GLY A 320 -23.18 3.84 -8.78
CA GLY A 320 -21.79 4.02 -9.18
C GLY A 320 -21.47 3.58 -10.62
N ARG A 321 -22.36 2.83 -11.29
CA ARG A 321 -22.16 2.39 -12.68
C ARG A 321 -22.26 3.56 -13.65
N LEU A 322 -21.40 3.57 -14.68
CA LEU A 322 -21.44 4.55 -15.76
C LEU A 322 -22.32 4.06 -16.90
N TYR A 323 -23.04 4.98 -17.52
CA TYR A 323 -23.76 4.80 -18.77
C TYR A 323 -23.24 5.80 -19.80
N ARG A 324 -22.80 5.30 -20.95
CA ARG A 324 -22.48 6.11 -22.13
C ARG A 324 -23.60 5.95 -23.14
N LEU A 325 -24.35 7.01 -23.44
CA LEU A 325 -25.45 6.96 -24.39
C LEU A 325 -25.02 7.62 -25.71
N PHE A 326 -25.17 6.91 -26.83
CA PHE A 326 -24.93 7.45 -28.16
C PHE A 326 -26.22 8.02 -28.73
N GLN A 327 -26.18 9.29 -29.12
CA GLN A 327 -27.37 10.06 -29.45
C GLN A 327 -27.22 10.81 -30.77
N SER A 328 -28.32 10.87 -31.52
CA SER A 328 -28.43 11.68 -32.73
C SER A 328 -29.00 13.07 -32.43
N GLY A 329 -28.54 14.05 -33.20
CA GLY A 329 -28.86 15.45 -32.97
C GLY A 329 -28.12 16.03 -31.77
N GLN A 330 -28.06 17.36 -31.72
CA GLN A 330 -27.30 18.11 -30.75
C GLN A 330 -28.05 19.36 -30.29
N ALA A 331 -28.21 19.51 -28.98
CA ALA A 331 -28.84 20.66 -28.36
C ALA A 331 -27.98 21.20 -27.21
N VAL A 332 -27.61 22.47 -27.30
CA VAL A 332 -26.86 23.19 -26.28
C VAL A 332 -27.73 24.32 -25.75
N PHE A 333 -28.09 24.20 -24.48
CA PHE A 333 -28.79 25.23 -23.71
C PHE A 333 -27.86 25.69 -22.60
N GLU A 334 -27.68 27.01 -22.50
CA GLU A 334 -26.81 27.64 -21.51
C GLU A 334 -27.39 28.98 -21.06
N THR A 335 -27.12 29.34 -19.81
CA THR A 335 -27.51 30.61 -19.21
C THR A 335 -26.27 31.38 -18.79
N PHE A 336 -26.17 32.64 -19.17
CA PHE A 336 -25.04 33.51 -18.85
C PHE A 336 -25.46 34.67 -17.95
N THR A 337 -24.63 34.95 -16.95
CA THR A 337 -24.80 36.05 -15.97
C THR A 337 -23.50 36.81 -15.70
N SER A 338 -22.45 36.51 -16.44
CA SER A 338 -21.12 37.11 -16.31
C SER A 338 -20.34 36.97 -17.63
N ALA A 339 -19.23 37.68 -17.73
CA ALA A 339 -18.23 37.51 -18.79
C ALA A 339 -16.80 37.58 -18.21
N PRO A 340 -15.81 36.93 -18.83
CA PRO A 340 -15.93 36.11 -20.04
C PRO A 340 -16.59 34.75 -19.78
N ALA A 341 -17.36 34.25 -20.74
CA ALA A 341 -18.11 33.00 -20.61
C ALA A 341 -18.39 32.38 -21.99
N ASN A 342 -18.41 31.05 -22.09
CA ASN A 342 -18.64 30.33 -23.35
C ASN A 342 -19.63 29.17 -23.14
N SER A 343 -20.47 28.89 -24.15
CA SER A 343 -21.28 27.67 -24.15
C SER A 343 -20.45 26.45 -24.57
N ALA A 344 -20.98 25.26 -24.32
CA ALA A 344 -20.61 24.07 -25.09
C ALA A 344 -20.85 24.30 -26.59
N ALA A 345 -20.21 23.47 -27.43
CA ALA A 345 -20.28 23.61 -28.88
C ALA A 345 -21.10 22.48 -29.52
N ILE A 346 -21.83 22.81 -30.59
CA ILE A 346 -22.38 21.81 -31.51
C ILE A 346 -21.36 21.49 -32.60
N ARG A 347 -21.27 20.21 -33.01
CA ARG A 347 -20.39 19.70 -34.06
C ARG A 347 -21.18 19.52 -35.36
N VAL A 348 -20.95 20.42 -36.31
CA VAL A 348 -21.67 20.47 -37.60
C VAL A 348 -20.80 19.85 -38.70
N SER A 349 -21.41 18.97 -39.51
CA SER A 349 -20.78 18.30 -40.64
C SER A 349 -21.82 18.01 -41.73
N GLY A 350 -21.41 17.52 -42.91
CA GLY A 350 -22.31 17.24 -44.02
C GLY A 350 -22.22 18.28 -45.15
N VAL A 351 -23.27 18.35 -45.98
CA VAL A 351 -23.31 19.16 -47.21
C VAL A 351 -24.61 19.96 -47.29
N GLY A 352 -24.53 21.22 -47.72
CA GLY A 352 -25.67 22.09 -47.99
C GLY A 352 -26.63 22.22 -46.81
N ALA A 353 -27.92 22.01 -47.05
CA ALA A 353 -28.96 22.16 -46.03
C ALA A 353 -28.77 21.25 -44.80
N ALA A 354 -28.04 20.14 -44.92
CA ALA A 354 -27.72 19.25 -43.80
C ALA A 354 -26.84 19.92 -42.74
N ARG A 355 -26.20 21.06 -43.05
CA ARG A 355 -25.37 21.85 -42.13
C ARG A 355 -26.13 22.99 -41.46
N THR A 356 -27.45 22.98 -41.56
CA THR A 356 -28.30 24.03 -40.97
C THR A 356 -28.57 23.71 -39.50
N PHE A 357 -28.34 24.69 -38.63
CA PHE A 357 -28.73 24.64 -37.23
C PHE A 357 -29.56 25.88 -36.86
N THR A 358 -30.36 25.78 -35.81
CA THR A 358 -31.11 26.91 -35.25
C THR A 358 -30.42 27.44 -34.02
N TYR A 359 -30.57 28.74 -33.78
CA TYR A 359 -30.00 29.41 -32.62
C TYR A 359 -30.99 30.43 -32.06
N GLN A 360 -30.93 30.63 -30.75
CA GLN A 360 -31.78 31.61 -30.06
C GLN A 360 -31.04 32.22 -28.86
N LEU A 361 -31.26 33.52 -28.65
CA LEU A 361 -30.97 34.27 -27.43
C LEU A 361 -32.27 34.82 -26.86
N GLY A 362 -32.46 34.67 -25.55
CA GLY A 362 -33.61 35.13 -24.79
C GLY A 362 -33.23 35.69 -23.43
N GLY A 363 -34.22 36.23 -22.71
CA GLY A 363 -34.04 36.82 -21.38
C GLY A 363 -34.05 38.35 -21.38
N THR A 364 -33.65 38.93 -20.26
CA THR A 364 -33.56 40.38 -20.04
C THR A 364 -32.12 40.71 -19.69
N TRP A 365 -31.40 41.38 -20.59
CA TRP A 365 -29.95 41.57 -20.47
C TRP A 365 -29.44 42.79 -21.24
N SER A 366 -28.24 43.22 -20.89
CA SER A 366 -27.45 44.23 -21.59
C SER A 366 -26.02 43.71 -21.78
N GLY A 367 -25.56 43.67 -23.03
CA GLY A 367 -24.27 43.13 -23.41
C GLY A 367 -24.15 42.86 -24.91
N THR A 368 -23.11 42.13 -25.30
CA THR A 368 -22.76 41.77 -26.67
C THR A 368 -22.46 40.27 -26.75
N MET A 369 -23.39 39.48 -27.27
CA MET A 369 -23.25 38.03 -27.39
C MET A 369 -22.80 37.63 -28.80
N ARG A 370 -21.84 36.71 -28.92
CA ARG A 370 -21.25 36.32 -30.21
C ARG A 370 -21.47 34.85 -30.51
N LEU A 371 -21.92 34.56 -31.72
CA LEU A 371 -21.89 33.21 -32.28
C LEU A 371 -20.49 33.00 -32.87
N GLN A 372 -19.76 32.02 -32.38
CA GLN A 372 -18.41 31.70 -32.84
C GLN A 372 -18.36 30.37 -33.58
N VAL A 373 -17.40 30.25 -34.50
CA VAL A 373 -17.07 29.02 -35.21
C VAL A 373 -15.60 28.68 -35.06
N ALA A 374 -15.29 27.39 -34.98
CA ALA A 374 -13.94 26.85 -35.06
C ALA A 374 -13.90 25.65 -36.03
N PRO A 375 -12.86 25.52 -36.87
CA PRO A 375 -12.63 24.30 -37.65
C PRO A 375 -12.23 23.14 -36.72
N ASP A 376 -12.43 21.91 -37.17
CA ASP A 376 -11.88 20.73 -36.49
C ASP A 376 -10.35 20.69 -36.56
N SER A 377 -9.73 20.37 -35.44
CA SER A 377 -8.29 20.23 -35.26
C SER A 377 -8.00 18.91 -34.55
N GLY A 378 -8.25 17.78 -35.22
CA GLY A 378 -8.01 16.45 -34.67
C GLY A 378 -9.09 16.03 -33.67
N GLY A 379 -10.36 16.22 -34.02
CA GLY A 379 -11.49 15.85 -33.16
C GLY A 379 -11.83 16.85 -32.07
N SER A 380 -11.13 17.99 -32.01
CA SER A 380 -11.39 19.10 -31.09
C SER A 380 -11.52 20.43 -31.82
N PRO A 381 -12.19 21.45 -31.25
CA PRO A 381 -12.27 22.77 -31.85
C PRO A 381 -10.89 23.45 -31.93
N GLY A 382 -10.54 23.97 -33.11
CA GLY A 382 -9.38 24.84 -33.32
C GLY A 382 -9.60 26.28 -32.84
N ALA A 383 -8.98 27.25 -33.51
CA ALA A 383 -9.15 28.67 -33.17
C ALA A 383 -10.58 29.17 -33.44
N TRP A 384 -11.17 29.86 -32.45
CA TRP A 384 -12.50 30.42 -32.54
C TRP A 384 -12.52 31.77 -33.25
N THR A 385 -13.50 31.97 -34.14
CA THR A 385 -13.74 33.22 -34.88
C THR A 385 -15.22 33.61 -34.80
N ASP A 386 -15.50 34.91 -34.81
CA ASP A 386 -16.88 35.42 -34.69
C ASP A 386 -17.61 35.29 -36.05
N VAL A 387 -18.78 34.64 -36.03
CA VAL A 387 -19.69 34.50 -37.17
C VAL A 387 -20.72 35.63 -37.18
N ALA A 388 -21.28 35.92 -36.00
CA ALA A 388 -22.31 36.93 -35.82
C ALA A 388 -22.26 37.51 -34.39
N THR A 389 -22.72 38.74 -34.24
CA THR A 389 -22.76 39.47 -32.96
C THR A 389 -24.16 40.02 -32.72
N PHE A 390 -24.63 39.95 -31.48
CA PHE A 390 -25.99 40.31 -31.08
C PHE A 390 -25.98 41.13 -29.79
N THR A 391 -26.81 42.18 -29.73
CA THR A 391 -27.01 43.03 -28.55
C THR A 391 -28.45 42.98 -28.04
N SER A 392 -29.26 42.06 -28.57
CA SER A 392 -30.66 41.86 -28.21
C SER A 392 -31.07 40.40 -28.41
N ASN A 393 -32.23 40.01 -27.89
CA ASN A 393 -32.82 38.70 -28.15
C ASN A 393 -32.98 38.44 -29.65
N VAL A 394 -32.78 37.19 -30.08
CA VAL A 394 -32.83 36.77 -31.48
C VAL A 394 -33.25 35.30 -31.56
N ALA A 395 -33.96 34.90 -32.62
CA ALA A 395 -34.21 33.51 -32.96
C ALA A 395 -34.10 33.35 -34.48
N SER A 396 -33.22 32.47 -34.96
CA SER A 396 -32.99 32.28 -36.40
C SER A 396 -32.33 30.92 -36.70
N SER A 397 -32.05 30.67 -37.97
CA SER A 397 -31.25 29.54 -38.46
C SER A 397 -29.99 30.04 -39.15
N TYR A 398 -28.93 29.24 -39.09
CA TYR A 398 -27.69 29.45 -39.82
C TYR A 398 -27.32 28.20 -40.61
N THR A 399 -26.98 28.37 -41.88
CA THR A 399 -26.43 27.30 -42.74
C THR A 399 -24.96 27.60 -42.98
N ASP A 400 -24.08 26.72 -42.51
CA ASP A 400 -22.65 26.87 -42.76
C ASP A 400 -22.35 26.65 -44.26
N PRO A 401 -21.62 27.58 -44.92
CA PRO A 401 -21.43 27.55 -46.38
C PRO A 401 -20.43 26.49 -46.86
N ASP A 402 -19.56 25.98 -45.98
CA ASP A 402 -18.57 24.96 -46.35
C ASP A 402 -19.24 23.58 -46.48
N ASN A 403 -18.55 22.62 -47.11
CA ASN A 403 -19.07 21.27 -47.30
C ASN A 403 -17.97 20.25 -46.97
N ASN A 404 -18.37 19.07 -46.48
CA ASN A 404 -17.44 17.96 -46.17
C ASN A 404 -16.29 18.33 -45.20
N VAL A 405 -16.49 19.34 -44.37
CA VAL A 405 -15.59 19.71 -43.27
C VAL A 405 -16.37 19.71 -41.96
N ILE A 406 -15.69 19.40 -40.86
CA ILE A 406 -16.27 19.48 -39.52
C ILE A 406 -15.97 20.87 -38.94
N LYS A 407 -16.99 21.49 -38.36
CA LYS A 407 -16.86 22.75 -37.63
C LYS A 407 -17.63 22.69 -36.32
N TYR A 408 -17.17 23.45 -35.35
CA TYR A 408 -17.82 23.61 -34.05
C TYR A 408 -18.41 25.01 -33.95
N PHE A 409 -19.63 25.12 -33.43
CA PHE A 409 -20.29 26.41 -33.19
C PHE A 409 -20.67 26.56 -31.72
N ARG A 410 -20.43 27.73 -31.15
CA ARG A 410 -20.76 28.04 -29.74
C ARG A 410 -21.20 29.50 -29.56
N TRP A 411 -21.81 29.79 -28.43
CA TRP A 411 -22.01 31.14 -27.93
C TRP A 411 -20.83 31.59 -27.06
N ALA A 412 -20.46 32.87 -27.15
CA ALA A 412 -19.37 33.46 -26.38
C ALA A 412 -19.67 34.92 -25.95
N LEU A 413 -19.39 35.22 -24.69
CA LEU A 413 -19.29 36.56 -24.11
C LEU A 413 -17.82 36.84 -23.81
N GLN A 414 -17.25 37.88 -24.41
CA GLN A 414 -15.86 38.26 -24.13
C GLN A 414 -15.77 39.18 -22.91
N SER A 415 -14.55 39.37 -22.39
CA SER A 415 -14.34 40.32 -21.29
C SER A 415 -14.82 41.72 -21.71
N GLY A 416 -15.68 42.34 -20.89
CA GLY A 416 -16.31 43.62 -21.17
C GLY A 416 -17.62 43.55 -21.97
N ASP A 417 -17.99 42.39 -22.52
CA ASP A 417 -19.21 42.24 -23.33
C ASP A 417 -20.48 42.01 -22.48
N TYR A 418 -20.39 41.87 -21.16
CA TYR A 418 -21.54 41.72 -20.27
C TYR A 418 -21.68 42.92 -19.35
N THR A 419 -22.88 43.50 -19.29
CA THR A 419 -23.20 44.62 -18.39
C THR A 419 -24.14 44.20 -17.27
N SER A 420 -25.28 43.57 -17.57
CA SER A 420 -26.27 43.14 -16.57
C SER A 420 -27.32 42.17 -17.13
N GLY A 421 -28.04 41.49 -16.22
CA GLY A 421 -29.20 40.65 -16.54
C GLY A 421 -28.86 39.19 -16.79
N THR A 422 -29.78 38.46 -17.41
CA THR A 422 -29.62 37.01 -17.65
C THR A 422 -29.86 36.71 -19.12
N ILE A 423 -28.87 36.08 -19.76
CA ILE A 423 -28.92 35.69 -21.18
C ILE A 423 -29.17 34.18 -21.24
N GLY A 424 -30.35 33.77 -21.69
CA GLY A 424 -30.62 32.38 -22.06
C GLY A 424 -30.24 32.14 -23.51
N SER A 425 -29.53 31.05 -23.78
CA SER A 425 -29.06 30.71 -25.13
C SER A 425 -29.44 29.29 -25.53
N ASN A 426 -29.62 29.10 -26.83
CA ASN A 426 -29.92 27.82 -27.44
C ASN A 426 -29.14 27.67 -28.76
N LEU A 427 -28.56 26.50 -28.99
CA LEU A 427 -28.07 26.01 -30.28
C LEU A 427 -28.64 24.61 -30.52
N MET A 428 -29.38 24.41 -31.61
CA MET A 428 -29.95 23.10 -31.97
C MET A 428 -29.55 22.70 -33.38
N TYR A 429 -28.94 21.54 -33.50
CA TYR A 429 -28.54 20.93 -34.75
C TYR A 429 -29.15 19.53 -34.84
N GLN A 430 -29.97 19.27 -35.86
CA GLN A 430 -30.65 17.97 -36.00
C GLN A 430 -29.72 16.87 -36.53
N GLY A 431 -28.58 17.25 -37.11
CA GLY A 431 -27.58 16.31 -37.63
C GLY A 431 -26.50 15.94 -36.62
N GLY A 432 -25.61 15.04 -37.06
CA GLY A 432 -24.50 14.55 -36.27
C GLY A 432 -24.92 13.60 -35.14
N SER A 433 -23.90 12.96 -34.55
CA SER A 433 -24.05 12.10 -33.38
C SER A 433 -22.98 12.48 -32.35
N GLN A 434 -23.35 12.38 -31.08
CA GLN A 434 -22.46 12.60 -29.93
C GLN A 434 -22.81 11.61 -28.83
N SER A 435 -21.88 11.37 -27.91
CA SER A 435 -22.11 10.58 -26.71
C SER A 435 -22.05 11.43 -25.46
N GLY A 436 -22.93 11.15 -24.49
CA GLY A 436 -22.81 11.67 -23.12
C GLY A 436 -22.58 10.54 -22.13
N VAL A 437 -22.02 10.87 -20.97
CA VAL A 437 -21.71 9.90 -19.91
C VAL A 437 -22.33 10.35 -18.60
N ALA A 438 -23.02 9.44 -17.91
CA ALA A 438 -23.57 9.67 -16.59
C ALA A 438 -23.23 8.55 -15.61
N ARG A 439 -23.08 8.88 -14.33
CA ARG A 439 -22.90 7.91 -13.24
C ARG A 439 -24.19 7.80 -12.45
N VAL A 440 -24.68 6.59 -12.22
CA VAL A 440 -25.84 6.35 -11.36
C VAL A 440 -25.49 6.70 -9.90
N ILE A 441 -26.32 7.52 -9.26
CA ILE A 441 -26.15 7.95 -7.85
C ILE A 441 -27.32 7.53 -6.96
N GLY A 442 -28.42 7.04 -7.53
CA GLY A 442 -29.56 6.56 -6.75
C GLY A 442 -30.49 5.68 -7.56
N TYR A 443 -31.08 4.67 -6.91
CA TYR A 443 -32.06 3.77 -7.51
C TYR A 443 -33.48 4.20 -7.14
N THR A 444 -34.36 4.30 -8.14
CA THR A 444 -35.77 4.64 -7.92
C THR A 444 -36.67 3.44 -8.21
N SER A 445 -36.50 2.82 -9.38
CA SER A 445 -37.27 1.65 -9.82
C SER A 445 -36.51 0.90 -10.92
N PRO A 446 -36.99 -0.28 -11.36
CA PRO A 446 -36.33 -1.01 -12.46
C PRO A 446 -36.28 -0.24 -13.78
N THR A 447 -37.08 0.82 -13.94
CA THR A 447 -37.13 1.66 -15.15
C THR A 447 -36.60 3.07 -14.94
N GLN A 448 -36.15 3.43 -13.73
CA GLN A 448 -35.66 4.76 -13.44
C GLN A 448 -34.56 4.78 -12.37
N VAL A 449 -33.50 5.52 -12.67
CA VAL A 449 -32.42 5.85 -11.72
C VAL A 449 -32.10 7.34 -11.77
N THR A 450 -31.59 7.88 -10.67
CA THR A 450 -30.99 9.22 -10.61
C THR A 450 -29.50 9.11 -10.92
N ALA A 451 -28.98 10.01 -11.74
CA ALA A 451 -27.60 10.00 -12.21
C ALA A 451 -26.98 11.41 -12.22
N GLU A 452 -25.67 11.50 -11.97
CA GLU A 452 -24.88 12.70 -12.23
C GLU A 452 -24.31 12.65 -13.65
N VAL A 453 -24.38 13.76 -14.38
CA VAL A 453 -23.78 13.85 -15.71
C VAL A 453 -22.28 14.16 -15.60
N LEU A 454 -21.45 13.27 -16.13
CA LEU A 454 -19.99 13.41 -16.16
C LEU A 454 -19.53 14.07 -17.47
N SER A 455 -20.12 13.66 -18.59
CA SER A 455 -19.98 14.27 -19.90
C SER A 455 -21.36 14.63 -20.45
N ARG A 456 -21.50 15.86 -20.94
CA ARG A 456 -22.79 16.45 -21.36
C ARG A 456 -23.51 15.57 -22.39
N PHE A 457 -24.81 15.38 -22.19
CA PHE A 457 -25.67 14.85 -23.24
C PHE A 457 -26.01 15.94 -24.27
N TYR A 458 -26.26 15.52 -25.50
CA TYR A 458 -26.61 16.40 -26.62
C TYR A 458 -28.03 16.18 -27.12
N SER A 459 -28.70 15.12 -26.66
CA SER A 459 -30.10 14.83 -26.95
C SER A 459 -30.78 14.28 -25.69
N LEU A 460 -32.10 14.43 -25.61
CA LEU A 460 -32.93 13.77 -24.58
C LEU A 460 -33.77 12.64 -25.17
N ASN A 461 -33.56 12.32 -26.45
CA ASN A 461 -34.25 11.22 -27.11
C ASN A 461 -33.74 9.87 -26.57
N ALA A 462 -34.63 8.89 -26.54
CA ALA A 462 -34.28 7.52 -26.19
C ALA A 462 -33.36 6.90 -27.25
N THR A 463 -32.38 6.12 -26.79
CA THR A 463 -31.46 5.37 -27.65
C THR A 463 -31.34 3.92 -27.18
N PHE A 464 -31.21 2.99 -28.13
CA PHE A 464 -30.82 1.60 -27.88
C PHE A 464 -29.30 1.41 -27.93
N ASP A 465 -28.58 2.44 -28.36
CA ASP A 465 -27.13 2.44 -28.51
C ASP A 465 -26.50 3.08 -27.27
N TRP A 466 -26.06 2.24 -26.35
CA TRP A 466 -25.43 2.65 -25.11
C TRP A 466 -24.47 1.58 -24.59
N ASP A 467 -23.48 2.03 -23.84
CA ASP A 467 -22.53 1.17 -23.13
C ASP A 467 -22.66 1.36 -21.62
N VAL A 468 -22.16 0.37 -20.88
CA VAL A 468 -22.10 0.40 -19.41
C VAL A 468 -20.71 0.10 -18.90
N SER A 469 -20.35 0.67 -17.75
CA SER A 469 -19.11 0.28 -17.07
C SER A 469 -19.19 -1.14 -16.49
N VAL A 470 -18.03 -1.79 -16.39
CA VAL A 470 -17.87 -3.15 -15.84
C VAL A 470 -17.62 -3.21 -14.33
N TRP A 471 -17.50 -2.07 -13.67
CA TRP A 471 -17.29 -1.97 -12.23
C TRP A 471 -18.54 -1.41 -11.56
N SER A 472 -19.18 -2.24 -10.74
CA SER A 472 -20.36 -1.93 -9.94
C SER A 472 -20.58 -3.03 -8.88
N ASP A 473 -21.45 -2.79 -7.90
CA ASP A 473 -21.87 -3.86 -6.98
C ASP A 473 -22.68 -4.97 -7.68
N TYR A 474 -23.13 -4.72 -8.91
CA TYR A 474 -23.83 -5.69 -9.75
C TYR A 474 -22.87 -6.65 -10.45
N ASP A 475 -21.79 -6.13 -11.05
CA ASP A 475 -20.81 -6.91 -11.83
C ASP A 475 -19.60 -7.37 -10.99
N GLY A 476 -19.42 -6.81 -9.79
CA GLY A 476 -18.30 -7.06 -8.90
C GLY A 476 -17.12 -6.10 -9.11
N TRP A 477 -16.15 -6.19 -8.19
CA TRP A 477 -15.00 -5.27 -8.13
C TRP A 477 -13.66 -5.99 -8.32
N PRO A 478 -12.61 -5.29 -8.80
CA PRO A 478 -11.29 -5.89 -8.94
C PRO A 478 -10.71 -6.42 -7.62
N SER A 479 -10.03 -7.56 -7.71
CA SER A 479 -9.36 -8.27 -6.61
C SER A 479 -7.87 -7.96 -6.50
N ALA A 480 -7.22 -7.55 -7.59
CA ALA A 480 -5.78 -7.29 -7.65
C ALA A 480 -5.44 -5.93 -8.28
N VAL A 481 -4.27 -5.39 -7.93
CA VAL A 481 -3.77 -4.10 -8.43
C VAL A 481 -2.25 -4.13 -8.66
N GLU A 482 -1.77 -3.50 -9.73
CA GLU A 482 -0.34 -3.30 -9.99
C GLU A 482 -0.03 -2.03 -10.81
N ASN A 483 1.11 -1.40 -10.54
CA ASN A 483 1.67 -0.34 -11.38
C ASN A 483 2.76 -0.92 -12.28
N PHE A 484 2.58 -0.83 -13.60
CA PHE A 484 3.54 -1.40 -14.56
C PHE A 484 3.50 -0.62 -15.87
N GLY A 485 4.66 -0.37 -16.49
CA GLY A 485 4.75 0.27 -17.81
C GLY A 485 4.04 1.63 -17.93
N GLY A 486 4.02 2.43 -16.87
CA GLY A 486 3.31 3.72 -16.85
C GLY A 486 1.79 3.60 -16.73
N ARG A 487 1.23 2.42 -16.44
CA ARG A 487 -0.22 2.18 -16.29
C ARG A 487 -0.56 1.65 -14.90
N LEU A 488 -1.79 1.91 -14.47
CA LEU A 488 -2.40 1.24 -13.32
C LEU A 488 -3.24 0.08 -13.84
N PHE A 489 -2.94 -1.12 -13.35
CA PHE A 489 -3.61 -2.36 -13.71
C PHE A 489 -4.54 -2.84 -12.59
N TRP A 490 -5.74 -3.25 -12.97
CA TRP A 490 -6.73 -3.89 -12.11
C TRP A 490 -7.04 -5.30 -12.62
N GLY A 491 -6.91 -6.31 -11.76
CA GLY A 491 -7.32 -7.68 -12.06
C GLY A 491 -8.71 -7.97 -11.52
N LYS A 492 -9.64 -8.41 -12.37
CA LYS A 492 -11.00 -8.83 -12.01
C LYS A 492 -11.34 -10.10 -12.76
N ASP A 493 -11.71 -11.15 -12.03
CA ASP A 493 -11.99 -12.47 -12.60
C ASP A 493 -10.81 -12.93 -13.48
N ASP A 494 -11.03 -13.18 -14.78
CA ASP A 494 -10.01 -13.53 -15.78
C ASP A 494 -9.54 -12.31 -16.61
N LEU A 495 -10.03 -11.10 -16.34
CA LEU A 495 -9.67 -9.88 -17.09
C LEU A 495 -8.69 -8.98 -16.33
N VAL A 496 -7.76 -8.42 -17.09
CA VAL A 496 -6.86 -7.35 -16.65
C VAL A 496 -7.22 -6.06 -17.37
N TYR A 497 -7.42 -5.01 -16.59
CA TYR A 497 -7.74 -3.65 -17.04
C TYR A 497 -6.56 -2.72 -16.79
N GLY A 498 -5.94 -2.19 -17.83
CA GLY A 498 -4.84 -1.22 -17.74
C GLY A 498 -5.29 0.18 -18.16
N SER A 499 -5.07 1.19 -17.32
CA SER A 499 -5.38 2.60 -17.63
C SER A 499 -4.61 3.09 -18.86
N VAL A 500 -5.03 4.21 -19.45
CA VAL A 500 -4.17 5.01 -20.34
C VAL A 500 -2.84 5.32 -19.61
N PRO A 501 -1.67 5.29 -20.28
CA PRO A 501 -0.39 5.58 -19.65
C PRO A 501 -0.37 6.96 -19.01
N ASP A 502 0.15 7.04 -17.79
CA ASP A 502 0.25 8.23 -16.92
C ASP A 502 -1.08 8.92 -16.56
N ALA A 503 -2.20 8.44 -17.11
CA ALA A 503 -3.56 8.83 -16.77
C ALA A 503 -4.25 7.70 -16.01
N TYR A 504 -3.81 7.44 -14.76
CA TYR A 504 -4.23 6.29 -13.96
C TYR A 504 -5.71 6.18 -13.62
N LYS A 505 -6.54 7.19 -13.94
CA LYS A 505 -8.01 7.17 -13.79
C LYS A 505 -8.76 7.17 -15.12
N SER A 506 -8.06 7.04 -16.25
CA SER A 506 -8.65 7.05 -17.58
C SER A 506 -8.65 5.67 -18.21
N PHE A 507 -9.84 5.21 -18.60
CA PHE A 507 -10.09 3.99 -19.37
C PHE A 507 -10.89 4.29 -20.64
N ASP A 508 -10.66 5.49 -21.19
CA ASP A 508 -11.31 5.96 -22.41
C ASP A 508 -10.90 5.11 -23.62
N ASP A 509 -11.86 4.33 -24.12
CA ASP A 509 -11.68 3.47 -25.30
C ASP A 509 -11.63 4.24 -26.63
N GLN A 510 -11.83 5.57 -26.61
CA GLN A 510 -11.63 6.45 -27.75
C GLN A 510 -10.17 6.86 -27.93
N VAL A 511 -9.30 6.60 -26.95
CA VAL A 511 -7.86 6.79 -27.11
C VAL A 511 -7.33 5.76 -28.10
N GLU A 512 -6.85 6.23 -29.25
CA GLU A 512 -6.32 5.36 -30.31
C GLU A 512 -4.83 5.03 -30.11
N GLY A 513 -4.41 3.91 -30.73
CA GLY A 513 -3.01 3.50 -30.79
C GLY A 513 -2.49 2.79 -29.53
N ASP A 514 -1.16 2.78 -29.37
CA ASP A 514 -0.48 2.00 -28.31
C ASP A 514 -0.75 2.52 -26.88
N SER A 515 -1.27 3.73 -26.77
CA SER A 515 -1.68 4.35 -25.50
C SER A 515 -3.13 4.02 -25.10
N ALA A 516 -3.91 3.36 -25.97
CA ALA A 516 -5.26 2.91 -25.66
C ALA A 516 -5.30 2.12 -24.34
N PRO A 517 -6.39 2.20 -23.55
CA PRO A 517 -6.54 1.37 -22.36
C PRO A 517 -6.58 -0.12 -22.73
N ILE A 518 -6.20 -0.97 -21.78
CA ILE A 518 -6.15 -2.42 -21.97
C ILE A 518 -7.33 -3.03 -21.23
N ALA A 519 -8.09 -3.90 -21.88
CA ALA A 519 -9.09 -4.76 -21.26
C ALA A 519 -9.01 -6.15 -21.92
N ARG A 520 -8.22 -7.05 -21.35
CA ARG A 520 -7.87 -8.33 -21.98
C ARG A 520 -7.86 -9.46 -20.95
N SER A 521 -8.25 -10.65 -21.41
CA SER A 521 -8.26 -11.87 -20.60
C SER A 521 -6.87 -12.49 -20.49
N ILE A 522 -6.57 -13.11 -19.34
CA ILE A 522 -5.35 -13.91 -19.12
C ILE A 522 -5.51 -15.36 -19.58
N GLY A 523 -6.74 -15.82 -19.85
CA GLY A 523 -7.03 -17.12 -20.45
C GLY A 523 -6.73 -18.31 -19.55
N ALA A 524 -6.84 -18.14 -18.23
CA ALA A 524 -6.32 -19.08 -17.23
C ALA A 524 -7.26 -20.25 -16.88
N GLY A 525 -8.53 -20.19 -17.27
CA GLY A 525 -9.54 -21.18 -16.83
C GLY A 525 -9.72 -21.26 -15.31
N THR A 526 -9.42 -20.16 -14.60
CA THR A 526 -9.45 -20.04 -13.13
C THR A 526 -10.88 -19.94 -12.59
N ASP A 527 -11.13 -20.58 -11.44
CA ASP A 527 -12.42 -20.47 -10.73
C ASP A 527 -12.44 -19.27 -9.76
N ARG A 528 -11.28 -18.89 -9.22
CA ARG A 528 -11.14 -17.80 -8.25
C ARG A 528 -10.70 -16.47 -8.85
N GLY A 529 -10.39 -16.46 -10.14
CA GLY A 529 -9.87 -15.29 -10.84
C GLY A 529 -8.42 -14.96 -10.45
N ILE A 530 -8.00 -13.75 -10.82
CA ILE A 530 -6.70 -13.18 -10.48
C ILE A 530 -6.63 -12.92 -8.97
N LEU A 531 -5.65 -13.52 -8.29
CA LEU A 531 -5.42 -13.38 -6.85
C LEU A 531 -4.39 -12.28 -6.51
N TRP A 532 -3.43 -12.08 -7.40
CA TRP A 532 -2.45 -11.01 -7.31
C TRP A 532 -1.91 -10.66 -8.70
N LEU A 533 -1.43 -9.42 -8.83
CA LEU A 533 -0.64 -8.94 -9.96
C LEU A 533 0.75 -8.54 -9.44
N ILE A 534 1.79 -8.76 -10.22
CA ILE A 534 3.14 -8.29 -9.93
C ILE A 534 3.86 -7.81 -11.19
N GLY A 535 4.43 -6.61 -11.12
CA GLY A 535 5.21 -6.02 -12.20
C GLY A 535 6.70 -6.33 -12.05
N LEU A 536 7.23 -7.25 -12.85
CA LEU A 536 8.67 -7.55 -12.94
C LEU A 536 9.24 -6.91 -14.21
N GLU A 537 9.95 -7.67 -15.07
CA GLU A 537 10.23 -7.23 -16.45
C GLU A 537 9.03 -7.46 -17.37
N ARG A 538 8.10 -8.32 -16.95
CA ARG A 538 6.77 -8.49 -17.53
C ARG A 538 5.72 -8.28 -16.44
N LEU A 539 4.46 -8.08 -16.84
CA LEU A 539 3.34 -8.18 -15.92
C LEU A 539 3.05 -9.67 -15.69
N LEU A 540 2.97 -10.10 -14.43
CA LEU A 540 2.56 -11.45 -14.07
C LEU A 540 1.28 -11.43 -13.24
N ALA A 541 0.45 -12.45 -13.44
CA ALA A 541 -0.78 -12.69 -12.71
C ALA A 541 -0.73 -14.06 -12.03
N GLY A 542 -1.07 -14.12 -10.75
CA GLY A 542 -1.27 -15.37 -10.03
C GLY A 542 -2.74 -15.73 -9.98
N THR A 543 -3.07 -16.98 -10.30
CA THR A 543 -4.41 -17.55 -10.17
C THR A 543 -4.36 -18.78 -9.25
N ASP A 544 -5.50 -19.37 -8.93
CA ASP A 544 -5.56 -20.62 -8.18
C ASP A 544 -4.95 -21.84 -8.91
N LEU A 545 -4.81 -21.78 -10.24
CA LEU A 545 -4.30 -22.88 -11.07
C LEU A 545 -2.89 -22.67 -11.62
N SER A 546 -2.55 -21.44 -12.00
CA SER A 546 -1.28 -21.13 -12.65
C SER A 546 -0.79 -19.70 -12.39
N GLU A 547 0.51 -19.51 -12.59
CA GLU A 547 1.16 -18.20 -12.64
C GLU A 547 1.40 -17.85 -14.10
N ILE A 548 0.90 -16.70 -14.54
CA ILE A 548 0.84 -16.34 -15.95
C ILE A 548 1.74 -15.14 -16.20
N SER A 549 2.62 -15.25 -17.18
CA SER A 549 3.42 -14.16 -17.73
C SER A 549 2.68 -13.55 -18.92
N ILE A 550 2.31 -12.27 -18.80
CA ILE A 550 1.67 -11.51 -19.86
C ILE A 550 2.77 -10.80 -20.65
N LYS A 551 3.01 -11.23 -21.90
CA LYS A 551 4.05 -10.66 -22.76
C LYS A 551 3.48 -9.91 -23.96
N ALA A 552 4.23 -8.92 -24.42
CA ALA A 552 4.06 -8.30 -25.73
C ALA A 552 4.62 -9.22 -26.83
N SER A 553 4.48 -8.80 -28.10
CA SER A 553 4.95 -9.58 -29.24
C SER A 553 6.48 -9.69 -29.27
N SER A 554 7.17 -8.66 -28.78
CA SER A 554 8.62 -8.63 -28.54
C SER A 554 8.93 -8.33 -27.07
N PHE A 555 10.13 -8.69 -26.62
CA PHE A 555 10.59 -8.42 -25.25
C PHE A 555 10.77 -6.93 -24.96
N ASP A 556 11.25 -6.17 -25.96
CA ASP A 556 11.53 -4.73 -25.82
C ASP A 556 10.31 -3.84 -26.17
N GLU A 557 9.15 -4.44 -26.42
CA GLU A 557 7.92 -3.73 -26.74
C GLU A 557 7.08 -3.51 -25.47
N PRO A 558 6.48 -2.31 -25.29
CA PRO A 558 5.55 -2.08 -24.19
C PRO A 558 4.30 -2.96 -24.32
N LEU A 559 3.67 -3.25 -23.19
CA LEU A 559 2.38 -3.93 -23.19
C LEU A 559 1.28 -2.98 -23.69
N THR A 560 0.59 -3.36 -24.76
CA THR A 560 -0.51 -2.59 -25.36
C THR A 560 -1.74 -3.46 -25.53
N ALA A 561 -2.86 -2.84 -25.92
CA ALA A 561 -4.10 -3.57 -26.19
C ALA A 561 -3.95 -4.55 -27.37
N SER A 562 -3.06 -4.29 -28.32
CA SER A 562 -2.78 -5.16 -29.49
C SER A 562 -1.67 -6.17 -29.22
N ALA A 563 -0.64 -5.81 -28.46
CA ALA A 563 0.48 -6.66 -28.06
C ALA A 563 0.19 -7.36 -26.73
N TRP A 564 -0.68 -8.38 -26.76
CA TRP A 564 -1.12 -9.12 -25.57
C TRP A 564 -1.08 -10.63 -25.79
N PHE A 565 -0.17 -11.31 -25.08
CA PHE A 565 0.02 -12.76 -25.18
C PHE A 565 0.31 -13.36 -23.80
N PRO A 566 -0.71 -13.88 -23.08
CA PRO A 566 -0.53 -14.56 -21.80
C PRO A 566 0.03 -15.98 -22.01
N VAL A 567 1.01 -16.37 -21.19
CA VAL A 567 1.62 -17.71 -21.19
C VAL A 567 1.86 -18.15 -19.76
N ASP A 568 1.59 -19.41 -19.45
CA ASP A 568 1.94 -19.98 -18.14
C ASP A 568 3.45 -19.91 -17.89
N ALA A 569 3.83 -19.27 -16.79
CA ALA A 569 5.17 -19.37 -16.20
C ALA A 569 5.31 -20.64 -15.36
N SER A 570 4.23 -21.06 -14.71
CA SER A 570 4.11 -22.34 -14.00
C SER A 570 2.66 -22.72 -13.74
N THR A 571 2.40 -23.99 -13.42
CA THR A 571 1.07 -24.54 -13.08
C THR A 571 0.99 -24.94 -11.60
N PHE A 572 1.68 -24.21 -10.72
CA PHE A 572 1.67 -24.52 -9.29
C PHE A 572 0.41 -24.00 -8.61
N GLY A 573 -0.14 -22.91 -9.14
CA GLY A 573 -1.25 -22.18 -8.55
C GLY A 573 -0.81 -21.40 -7.32
N SER A 574 -1.58 -20.38 -6.98
CA SER A 574 -1.25 -19.42 -5.95
C SER A 574 -2.27 -19.42 -4.81
N ALA A 575 -1.79 -19.28 -3.58
CA ALA A 575 -2.64 -18.94 -2.45
C ALA A 575 -3.08 -17.48 -2.55
N ASN A 576 -4.15 -17.10 -1.85
CA ASN A 576 -4.61 -15.70 -1.76
C ASN A 576 -3.74 -14.85 -0.82
N VAL A 577 -2.42 -14.91 -1.01
CA VAL A 577 -1.41 -14.10 -0.33
C VAL A 577 -0.74 -13.24 -1.41
N ARG A 578 -0.42 -11.98 -1.09
CA ARG A 578 0.23 -11.10 -2.08
C ARG A 578 1.59 -11.67 -2.50
N ALA A 579 1.96 -11.51 -3.75
CA ALA A 579 3.34 -11.72 -4.20
C ALA A 579 4.22 -10.49 -3.89
N VAL A 580 5.49 -10.74 -3.59
CA VAL A 580 6.49 -9.70 -3.29
C VAL A 580 7.62 -9.70 -4.30
N LYS A 581 8.14 -8.50 -4.60
CA LYS A 581 9.21 -8.31 -5.57
C LYS A 581 10.56 -8.25 -4.87
N VAL A 582 11.54 -8.96 -5.41
CA VAL A 582 12.95 -8.90 -5.01
C VAL A 582 13.79 -8.70 -6.27
N ASP A 583 14.16 -7.45 -6.54
CA ASP A 583 14.83 -7.04 -7.78
C ASP A 583 14.05 -7.46 -9.03
N LYS A 584 14.51 -8.48 -9.77
CA LYS A 584 13.86 -9.03 -10.97
C LYS A 584 12.99 -10.26 -10.69
N ASP A 585 13.06 -10.78 -9.47
CA ASP A 585 12.35 -11.98 -9.06
C ASP A 585 11.03 -11.63 -8.36
N GLY A 586 10.02 -12.46 -8.57
CA GLY A 586 8.79 -12.48 -7.78
C GLY A 586 8.82 -13.64 -6.80
N ILE A 587 8.33 -13.46 -5.57
CA ILE A 587 8.12 -14.53 -4.61
C ILE A 587 6.64 -14.64 -4.32
N PHE A 588 6.10 -15.85 -4.47
CA PHE A 588 4.68 -16.15 -4.25
C PHE A 588 4.51 -17.40 -3.39
N ILE A 589 3.32 -17.56 -2.84
CA ILE A 589 2.93 -18.72 -2.04
C ILE A 589 2.06 -19.63 -2.89
N GLN A 590 2.42 -20.90 -2.97
CA GLN A 590 1.72 -21.92 -3.76
C GLN A 590 0.28 -22.14 -3.26
N ALA A 591 -0.63 -22.63 -4.10
CA ALA A 591 -2.06 -22.81 -3.81
C ALA A 591 -2.37 -23.54 -2.48
N SER A 592 -1.53 -24.48 -2.06
CA SER A 592 -1.65 -25.18 -0.77
C SER A 592 -1.45 -24.28 0.45
N GLY A 593 -0.82 -23.12 0.27
CA GLY A 593 -0.42 -22.18 1.32
C GLY A 593 0.88 -22.53 2.03
N THR A 594 1.50 -23.69 1.77
CA THR A 594 2.65 -24.18 2.56
C THR A 594 4.00 -24.08 1.84
N GLY A 595 4.00 -23.86 0.53
CA GLY A 595 5.20 -23.74 -0.31
C GLY A 595 5.50 -22.29 -0.74
N ALA A 596 6.76 -21.89 -0.69
CA ALA A 596 7.26 -20.60 -1.19
C ALA A 596 8.08 -20.79 -2.47
N TYR A 597 7.70 -20.09 -3.53
CA TYR A 597 8.30 -20.23 -4.86
C TYR A 597 8.82 -18.91 -5.38
N ARG A 598 9.88 -18.99 -6.17
CA ARG A 598 10.47 -17.87 -6.90
C ARG A 598 10.08 -17.92 -8.37
N LEU A 599 9.48 -16.86 -8.87
CA LEU A 599 9.35 -16.54 -10.29
C LEU A 599 10.58 -15.77 -10.75
N ALA A 600 11.36 -16.35 -11.66
CA ALA A 600 12.53 -15.72 -12.26
C ALA A 600 12.63 -16.05 -13.75
N GLN A 601 13.32 -15.19 -14.51
CA GLN A 601 13.60 -15.49 -15.90
C GLN A 601 14.58 -16.67 -16.03
N ASN A 602 14.29 -17.53 -16.99
CA ASN A 602 15.23 -18.51 -17.50
C ASN A 602 16.19 -17.85 -18.51
N GLN A 603 17.21 -18.59 -18.98
CA GLN A 603 18.15 -18.09 -20.00
C GLN A 603 17.48 -17.68 -21.33
N GLY A 604 16.26 -18.17 -21.60
CA GLY A 604 15.47 -17.81 -22.78
C GLY A 604 14.63 -16.54 -22.62
N GLY A 605 14.66 -15.89 -21.45
CA GLY A 605 13.88 -14.67 -21.17
C GLY A 605 12.41 -14.93 -20.80
N ASP A 606 12.00 -16.19 -20.66
CA ASP A 606 10.67 -16.54 -20.15
C ASP A 606 10.73 -16.76 -18.63
N TYR A 607 9.63 -16.45 -17.96
CA TYR A 607 9.51 -16.68 -16.52
C TYR A 607 9.23 -18.14 -16.22
N SER A 608 9.87 -18.66 -15.17
CA SER A 608 9.62 -19.99 -14.63
C SER A 608 9.70 -19.95 -13.10
N SER A 609 9.04 -20.91 -12.46
CA SER A 609 9.03 -21.03 -11.01
C SER A 609 10.09 -22.01 -10.50
N ALA A 610 10.76 -21.65 -9.42
CA ALA A 610 11.71 -22.49 -8.69
C ALA A 610 11.32 -22.56 -7.20
N ASP A 611 11.38 -23.75 -6.61
CA ASP A 611 11.04 -23.97 -5.20
C ASP A 611 12.15 -23.42 -4.29
N LEU A 612 11.80 -22.48 -3.41
CA LEU A 612 12.72 -21.93 -2.41
C LEU A 612 12.90 -22.85 -1.21
N MET A 613 12.02 -23.83 -1.02
CA MET A 613 12.02 -24.79 0.07
C MET A 613 12.63 -26.14 -0.32
N ALA A 614 13.19 -26.28 -1.52
CA ALA A 614 13.70 -27.57 -2.03
C ALA A 614 14.74 -28.28 -1.12
N MET A 615 15.51 -27.53 -0.32
CA MET A 615 16.49 -28.10 0.62
C MET A 615 15.90 -28.37 2.02
N HIS A 616 14.67 -27.92 2.27
CA HIS A 616 13.93 -28.17 3.50
C HIS A 616 12.41 -28.01 3.26
N GLU A 617 11.78 -29.03 2.68
CA GLU A 617 10.35 -29.00 2.35
C GLU A 617 9.47 -28.77 3.59
N GLN A 618 9.92 -29.23 4.76
CA GLN A 618 9.21 -29.09 6.04
C GLN A 618 9.64 -27.86 6.88
N ILE A 619 10.29 -26.83 6.31
CA ILE A 619 10.75 -25.67 7.12
C ILE A 619 9.59 -24.92 7.78
N CYS A 620 8.43 -24.92 7.13
CA CYS A 620 7.18 -24.37 7.65
C CYS A 620 6.35 -25.39 8.47
N GLY A 621 6.79 -26.65 8.57
CA GLY A 621 6.12 -27.71 9.34
C GLY A 621 4.66 -27.93 8.96
N GLY A 622 4.33 -27.81 7.67
CA GLY A 622 2.96 -27.91 7.14
C GLY A 622 2.02 -26.77 7.53
N SER A 623 2.50 -25.72 8.20
CA SER A 623 1.69 -24.55 8.53
C SER A 623 1.60 -23.60 7.33
N ASN A 624 0.41 -23.06 7.08
CA ASN A 624 0.19 -22.09 6.00
C ASN A 624 0.97 -20.81 6.26
N ILE A 625 1.57 -20.26 5.21
CA ILE A 625 2.15 -18.92 5.18
C ILE A 625 1.00 -17.94 4.99
N VAL A 626 0.84 -17.01 5.93
CA VAL A 626 -0.30 -16.07 5.98
C VAL A 626 0.08 -14.64 5.64
N ASP A 627 1.36 -14.29 5.75
CA ASP A 627 1.87 -12.95 5.43
C ASP A 627 3.34 -12.99 5.00
N ILE A 628 3.74 -12.02 4.16
CA ILE A 628 5.08 -11.94 3.55
C ILE A 628 5.54 -10.50 3.35
N ALA A 629 6.81 -10.23 3.70
CA ALA A 629 7.45 -8.93 3.53
C ALA A 629 8.92 -9.04 3.15
N VAL A 630 9.47 -8.01 2.49
CA VAL A 630 10.87 -7.99 2.02
C VAL A 630 11.62 -6.84 2.65
N GLN A 631 12.59 -7.18 3.49
CA GLN A 631 13.61 -6.24 3.97
C GLN A 631 14.77 -6.23 2.97
N ARG A 632 15.28 -5.05 2.59
CA ARG A 632 16.40 -4.90 1.64
C ARG A 632 17.72 -4.54 2.33
N ARG A 633 17.66 -3.85 3.48
CA ARG A 633 18.85 -3.51 4.28
C ARG A 633 18.74 -4.01 5.72
N PRO A 634 19.84 -4.49 6.34
CA PRO A 634 21.21 -4.47 5.82
C PRO A 634 21.51 -5.58 4.80
N ASP A 635 20.85 -6.73 4.91
CA ASP A 635 20.87 -7.80 3.91
C ASP A 635 19.45 -8.04 3.42
N THR A 636 19.29 -8.45 2.17
CA THR A 636 17.97 -8.83 1.63
C THR A 636 17.44 -10.04 2.40
N THR A 637 16.33 -9.85 3.12
CA THR A 637 15.68 -10.85 3.95
C THR A 637 14.19 -10.88 3.65
N VAL A 638 13.68 -12.05 3.27
CA VAL A 638 12.26 -12.29 3.07
C VAL A 638 11.69 -12.88 4.35
N TRP A 639 10.66 -12.24 4.89
CA TRP A 639 9.99 -12.63 6.12
C TRP A 639 8.68 -13.33 5.81
N PHE A 640 8.43 -14.46 6.46
CA PHE A 640 7.21 -15.25 6.31
C PHE A 640 6.57 -15.42 7.69
N VAL A 641 5.29 -15.11 7.81
CA VAL A 641 4.50 -15.39 9.01
C VAL A 641 3.66 -16.63 8.78
N LEU A 642 3.65 -17.54 9.74
CA LEU A 642 2.93 -18.81 9.66
C LEU A 642 1.65 -18.75 10.50
N ALA A 643 0.62 -19.49 10.07
CA ALA A 643 -0.66 -19.59 10.77
C ALA A 643 -0.55 -20.15 12.20
N ASN A 644 0.53 -20.88 12.51
CA ASN A 644 0.81 -21.42 13.85
C ASN A 644 1.39 -20.38 14.83
N GLY A 645 1.63 -19.14 14.37
CA GLY A 645 2.17 -18.06 15.19
C GLY A 645 3.70 -17.95 15.19
N GLU A 646 4.41 -18.78 14.43
CA GLU A 646 5.85 -18.63 14.24
C GLU A 646 6.18 -17.80 12.99
N ALA A 647 7.43 -17.35 12.88
CA ALA A 647 7.95 -16.72 11.68
C ALA A 647 9.14 -17.51 11.10
N ARG A 648 9.37 -17.33 9.80
CA ARG A 648 10.58 -17.76 9.10
C ARG A 648 11.21 -16.56 8.42
N CYS A 649 12.51 -16.62 8.24
CA CYS A 649 13.23 -15.67 7.43
C CYS A 649 14.11 -16.39 6.42
N LEU A 650 14.26 -15.78 5.25
CA LEU A 650 15.10 -16.25 4.16
C LEU A 650 16.06 -15.13 3.79
N THR A 651 17.33 -15.29 4.14
CA THR A 651 18.38 -14.41 3.61
C THR A 651 18.58 -14.77 2.14
N TYR A 652 18.30 -13.82 1.26
CA TYR A 652 18.09 -14.07 -0.16
C TYR A 652 18.99 -13.19 -1.02
N GLU A 653 20.08 -13.77 -1.51
CA GLU A 653 20.99 -13.17 -2.48
C GLU A 653 21.39 -14.25 -3.50
N PRO A 654 20.58 -14.47 -4.55
CA PRO A 654 20.79 -15.55 -5.51
C PRO A 654 22.08 -15.36 -6.31
N SER A 655 22.55 -14.12 -6.51
CA SER A 655 23.79 -13.83 -7.23
C SER A 655 25.04 -14.38 -6.50
N GLU A 656 24.99 -14.42 -5.17
CA GLU A 656 26.02 -14.99 -4.30
C GLU A 656 25.68 -16.43 -3.85
N ASN A 657 24.67 -17.06 -4.46
CA ASN A 657 24.16 -18.38 -4.10
C ASN A 657 23.68 -18.52 -2.64
N VAL A 658 23.20 -17.43 -2.03
CA VAL A 658 22.68 -17.41 -0.65
C VAL A 658 21.15 -17.49 -0.67
N ILE A 659 20.60 -18.63 -0.27
CA ILE A 659 19.14 -18.85 -0.08
C ILE A 659 18.93 -19.49 1.30
N ALA A 660 19.20 -18.72 2.35
CA ALA A 660 19.44 -19.27 3.68
C ALA A 660 18.21 -19.14 4.60
N TRP A 661 17.52 -20.25 4.85
CA TRP A 661 16.39 -20.30 5.77
C TRP A 661 16.82 -20.26 7.23
N SER A 662 16.01 -19.61 8.06
CA SER A 662 16.11 -19.63 9.52
C SER A 662 14.73 -19.47 10.18
N ARG A 663 14.57 -20.10 11.35
CA ARG A 663 13.37 -20.04 12.18
C ARG A 663 13.43 -18.86 13.13
N VAL A 664 12.32 -18.13 13.26
CA VAL A 664 12.20 -16.99 14.16
C VAL A 664 11.03 -17.22 15.10
N VAL A 665 11.34 -17.34 16.40
CA VAL A 665 10.39 -17.63 17.47
C VAL A 665 10.57 -16.67 18.64
N THR A 666 9.49 -16.44 19.37
CA THR A 666 9.39 -15.51 20.51
C THR A 666 8.39 -16.06 21.53
N ASP A 667 8.36 -15.54 22.77
CA ASP A 667 7.28 -15.80 23.73
C ASP A 667 6.01 -15.05 23.33
N GLY A 668 5.39 -15.49 22.24
CA GLY A 668 4.25 -14.86 21.59
C GLY A 668 4.01 -15.45 20.19
N GLN A 669 2.94 -14.99 19.54
CA GLN A 669 2.55 -15.43 18.21
C GLN A 669 2.63 -14.29 17.21
N PHE A 670 3.45 -14.44 16.17
CA PHE A 670 3.47 -13.56 15.02
C PHE A 670 2.17 -13.71 14.21
N THR A 671 1.59 -12.60 13.77
CA THR A 671 0.33 -12.61 12.99
C THR A 671 0.45 -11.85 11.68
N ASN A 672 1.30 -10.82 11.61
CA ASN A 672 1.52 -10.02 10.42
C ASN A 672 2.96 -9.50 10.37
N VAL A 673 3.45 -9.18 9.17
CA VAL A 673 4.76 -8.57 8.95
C VAL A 673 4.70 -7.50 7.85
N ALA A 674 5.45 -6.42 8.02
CA ALA A 674 5.66 -5.41 6.98
C ALA A 674 7.08 -4.88 7.04
N ALA A 675 7.66 -4.59 5.88
CA ALA A 675 8.98 -3.96 5.77
C ALA A 675 8.84 -2.61 5.06
N CYS A 676 9.15 -1.53 5.79
CA CYS A 676 9.14 -0.17 5.25
C CYS A 676 10.58 0.32 5.11
N ARG A 677 10.85 1.04 4.01
CA ARG A 677 12.18 1.65 3.81
C ARG A 677 12.49 2.61 4.94
N GLY A 678 13.70 2.52 5.48
CA GLY A 678 14.16 3.36 6.58
C GLY A 678 15.50 4.03 6.29
N ALA A 679 15.81 5.08 7.05
CA ALA A 679 17.10 5.74 6.98
C ALA A 679 18.20 4.79 7.52
N GLY A 680 19.11 4.35 6.65
CA GLY A 680 20.17 3.40 6.98
C GLY A 680 19.73 1.93 6.88
N GLN A 681 18.82 1.51 7.76
CA GLN A 681 18.23 0.16 7.78
C GLN A 681 16.70 0.25 7.59
N ASP A 682 16.13 -0.72 6.89
CA ASP A 682 14.67 -0.83 6.73
C ASP A 682 14.00 -1.18 8.06
N SER A 683 12.84 -0.59 8.32
CA SER A 683 12.07 -0.86 9.53
C SER A 683 11.11 -2.01 9.27
N VAL A 684 11.35 -3.13 9.96
CA VAL A 684 10.47 -4.31 9.92
C VAL A 684 9.54 -4.26 11.12
N TYR A 685 8.24 -4.33 10.87
CA TYR A 685 7.19 -4.34 11.88
C TYR A 685 6.52 -5.71 11.90
N PHE A 686 6.25 -6.19 13.10
CA PHE A 686 5.48 -7.40 13.37
C PHE A 686 4.27 -7.07 14.23
N ALA A 687 3.15 -7.73 13.93
CA ALA A 687 2.07 -7.85 14.89
C ALA A 687 2.26 -9.12 15.70
N VAL A 688 2.38 -8.99 17.02
CA VAL A 688 2.65 -10.10 17.94
C VAL A 688 1.56 -10.18 19.01
N VAL A 689 0.93 -11.34 19.13
CA VAL A 689 0.00 -11.64 20.22
C VAL A 689 0.79 -12.18 21.40
N ARG A 690 0.71 -11.52 22.56
CA ARG A 690 1.30 -12.00 23.83
C ARG A 690 0.27 -11.93 24.93
N SER A 691 0.11 -13.01 25.69
CA SER A 691 -0.90 -13.10 26.75
C SER A 691 -2.31 -12.68 26.30
N GLY A 692 -2.70 -13.04 25.07
CA GLY A 692 -4.01 -12.75 24.49
C GLY A 692 -4.18 -11.35 23.87
N THR A 693 -3.20 -10.45 23.99
CA THR A 693 -3.31 -9.08 23.44
C THR A 693 -2.36 -8.86 22.27
N LYS A 694 -2.87 -8.29 21.17
CA LYS A 694 -2.06 -7.97 20.00
C LYS A 694 -1.26 -6.67 20.19
N ARG A 695 0.01 -6.70 19.83
CA ARG A 695 0.97 -5.60 19.95
C ARG A 695 1.66 -5.36 18.60
N LEU A 696 1.98 -4.11 18.33
CA LEU A 696 2.90 -3.74 17.29
C LEU A 696 4.32 -3.75 17.87
N GLU A 697 5.20 -4.52 17.25
CA GLU A 697 6.62 -4.58 17.60
C GLU A 697 7.50 -4.32 16.38
N ARG A 698 8.59 -3.57 16.56
CA ARG A 698 9.56 -3.26 15.49
C ARG A 698 10.83 -4.07 15.71
N LEU A 699 11.35 -4.73 14.68
CA LEU A 699 12.67 -5.37 14.75
C LEU A 699 13.73 -4.30 14.99
N ALA A 700 14.58 -4.49 16.01
CA ALA A 700 15.63 -3.53 16.33
C ALA A 700 16.66 -3.40 15.20
N ASP A 701 17.29 -2.23 15.14
CA ASP A 701 18.36 -1.98 14.18
C ASP A 701 19.59 -2.83 14.55
N MET A 702 20.24 -3.43 13.56
CA MET A 702 21.38 -4.32 13.77
C MET A 702 22.55 -3.63 14.49
N THR A 703 22.67 -2.31 14.36
CA THR A 703 23.68 -1.49 15.06
C THR A 703 23.45 -1.44 16.56
N ASP A 704 22.18 -1.47 16.99
CA ASP A 704 21.77 -1.43 18.39
C ASP A 704 21.85 -2.82 19.04
N CYS A 705 22.32 -3.86 18.34
CA CYS A 705 22.36 -5.25 18.83
C CYS A 705 23.79 -5.79 18.96
N ARG A 706 24.78 -4.92 19.17
CA ARG A 706 26.22 -5.24 19.16
C ARG A 706 26.94 -4.99 20.50
N GLY A 707 26.21 -4.95 21.62
CA GLY A 707 26.79 -4.86 22.97
C GLY A 707 27.32 -3.50 23.40
N GLY A 708 26.90 -2.40 22.77
CA GLY A 708 27.29 -1.04 23.16
C GLY A 708 26.46 -0.48 24.34
N THR A 709 26.50 0.84 24.52
CA THR A 709 25.65 1.57 25.50
C THR A 709 24.18 1.16 25.38
N VAL A 710 23.69 1.09 24.14
CA VAL A 710 22.39 0.50 23.81
C VAL A 710 22.63 -0.92 23.31
N ASN A 711 21.83 -1.87 23.81
CA ASN A 711 21.82 -3.23 23.30
C ASN A 711 20.40 -3.81 23.31
N CYS A 712 19.77 -3.86 22.14
CA CYS A 712 18.39 -4.24 21.88
C CYS A 712 18.25 -5.74 21.57
N LEU A 713 18.87 -6.58 22.39
CA LEU A 713 18.74 -8.04 22.33
C LEU A 713 17.78 -8.50 23.42
N ALA A 714 16.51 -8.19 23.25
CA ALA A 714 15.40 -8.66 24.07
C ALA A 714 14.10 -8.52 23.28
N ASP A 715 13.05 -9.28 23.58
CA ASP A 715 11.78 -9.18 22.86
C ASP A 715 10.72 -8.41 23.64
N GLY A 716 9.78 -7.76 22.94
CA GLY A 716 8.82 -6.84 23.54
C GLY A 716 9.49 -5.72 24.35
N PHE A 717 10.70 -5.32 24.00
CA PHE A 717 11.52 -4.46 24.85
C PHE A 717 11.08 -3.00 24.82
N THR A 718 11.44 -2.26 25.88
CA THR A 718 11.33 -0.80 25.94
C THR A 718 12.69 -0.19 26.28
N ARG A 719 12.97 0.97 25.66
CA ARG A 719 14.18 1.76 25.89
C ARG A 719 13.87 2.88 26.88
N PHE A 720 14.78 3.13 27.80
CA PHE A 720 14.72 4.25 28.73
C PHE A 720 16.04 5.01 28.74
N THR A 721 15.97 6.29 29.07
CA THR A 721 17.10 7.06 29.59
C THR A 721 16.85 7.28 31.06
N ALA A 722 17.69 6.71 31.92
CA ALA A 722 17.49 6.76 33.36
C ALA A 722 17.57 8.20 33.90
N THR A 723 16.69 8.53 34.85
CA THR A 723 16.83 9.72 35.68
C THR A 723 17.76 9.43 36.87
N ALA A 724 18.13 10.48 37.62
CA ALA A 724 19.12 10.34 38.70
C ALA A 724 18.67 9.32 39.76
N SER A 725 19.49 8.27 39.95
CA SER A 725 19.25 7.20 40.92
C SER A 725 17.94 6.44 40.72
N GLN A 726 17.48 6.32 39.47
CA GLN A 726 16.26 5.60 39.14
C GLN A 726 16.44 4.09 39.39
N THR A 727 15.50 3.48 40.12
CA THR A 727 15.46 2.04 40.42
C THR A 727 14.28 1.32 39.78
N THR A 728 13.20 2.04 39.46
CA THR A 728 11.94 1.49 38.95
C THR A 728 11.68 1.95 37.52
N PHE A 729 11.36 1.00 36.64
CA PHE A 729 11.06 1.23 35.22
C PHE A 729 9.72 0.60 34.85
N SER A 730 8.87 1.34 34.14
CA SER A 730 7.51 0.91 33.79
C SER A 730 7.48 0.18 32.45
N VAL A 731 7.06 -1.08 32.47
CA VAL A 731 6.88 -1.98 31.32
C VAL A 731 5.56 -2.75 31.46
N PRO A 732 4.40 -2.05 31.46
CA PRO A 732 3.11 -2.65 31.79
C PRO A 732 2.72 -3.79 30.86
N HIS A 733 3.14 -3.71 29.59
CA HIS A 733 2.90 -4.74 28.59
C HIS A 733 3.61 -6.07 28.87
N LEU A 734 4.58 -6.10 29.79
CA LEU A 734 5.31 -7.29 30.24
C LEU A 734 4.93 -7.74 31.67
N SER A 735 3.83 -7.23 32.24
CA SER A 735 3.41 -7.58 33.60
C SER A 735 3.29 -9.10 33.81
N GLY A 736 3.86 -9.60 34.91
CA GLY A 736 3.87 -11.03 35.24
C GLY A 736 4.93 -11.86 34.52
N LYS A 737 5.73 -11.27 33.63
CA LYS A 737 6.82 -11.96 32.91
C LYS A 737 8.17 -11.80 33.62
N GLN A 738 9.13 -12.62 33.21
CA GLN A 738 10.54 -12.50 33.58
C GLN A 738 11.33 -11.85 32.46
N VAL A 739 12.18 -10.89 32.79
CA VAL A 739 12.88 -10.03 31.83
C VAL A 739 14.38 -9.97 32.06
N VAL A 740 15.10 -9.71 30.99
CA VAL A 740 16.53 -9.33 30.99
C VAL A 740 16.63 -7.80 30.98
N VAL A 741 17.74 -7.29 31.51
CA VAL A 741 17.99 -5.84 31.64
C VAL A 741 19.43 -5.53 31.25
N TRP A 742 19.57 -4.69 30.23
CA TRP A 742 20.83 -4.10 29.80
C TRP A 742 20.93 -2.65 30.27
N VAL A 743 22.06 -2.29 30.88
CA VAL A 743 22.35 -0.93 31.33
C VAL A 743 23.74 -0.54 30.84
N ASP A 744 23.79 0.43 29.92
CA ASP A 744 25.01 1.09 29.43
C ASP A 744 26.22 0.17 29.20
N GLY A 745 26.06 -0.83 28.34
CA GLY A 745 27.14 -1.77 27.97
C GLY A 745 27.23 -3.02 28.85
N LYS A 746 26.34 -3.19 29.84
CA LYS A 746 26.38 -4.33 30.76
C LYS A 746 25.00 -4.97 30.96
N ALA A 747 24.94 -6.30 30.97
CA ALA A 747 23.78 -7.02 31.47
C ALA A 747 23.73 -6.93 33.01
N VAL A 748 22.73 -6.23 33.54
CA VAL A 748 22.44 -6.19 34.99
C VAL A 748 21.54 -7.35 35.40
N ARG A 749 20.69 -7.80 34.46
CA ARG A 749 19.85 -9.00 34.57
C ARG A 749 19.97 -9.80 33.28
N ASP A 750 20.33 -11.07 33.37
CA ASP A 750 20.45 -12.01 32.26
C ASP A 750 19.62 -13.28 32.55
N GLN A 751 19.75 -14.29 31.68
CA GLN A 751 18.99 -15.54 31.81
C GLN A 751 19.38 -16.41 33.01
N SER A 752 20.45 -16.08 33.73
CA SER A 752 20.82 -16.73 34.99
C SER A 752 20.27 -16.00 36.22
N ASN A 753 19.77 -14.77 36.09
CA ASN A 753 19.26 -13.98 37.22
C ASN A 753 18.13 -12.99 36.84
N LEU A 754 17.17 -13.43 36.02
CA LEU A 754 16.06 -12.63 35.49
C LEU A 754 15.35 -11.75 36.54
N ALA A 755 14.85 -10.59 36.11
CA ALA A 755 13.99 -9.74 36.92
C ALA A 755 12.51 -10.05 36.67
N THR A 756 11.69 -10.07 37.72
CA THR A 756 10.24 -10.25 37.60
C THR A 756 9.56 -8.90 37.41
N VAL A 757 8.62 -8.80 36.46
CA VAL A 757 7.76 -7.62 36.31
C VAL A 757 6.55 -7.74 37.23
N THR A 758 6.43 -6.85 38.21
CA THR A 758 5.33 -6.82 39.18
C THR A 758 4.55 -5.51 39.06
N GLY A 759 3.24 -5.59 38.89
CA GLY A 759 2.39 -4.40 38.72
C GLY A 759 2.81 -3.52 37.53
N GLY A 760 3.30 -4.15 36.46
CA GLY A 760 3.83 -3.45 35.28
C GLY A 760 5.16 -2.75 35.48
N ASN A 761 5.90 -3.01 36.56
CA ASN A 761 7.19 -2.38 36.84
C ASN A 761 8.30 -3.40 37.09
N VAL A 762 9.53 -3.00 36.77
CA VAL A 762 10.75 -3.75 37.05
C VAL A 762 11.62 -2.91 37.99
N VAL A 763 12.13 -3.55 39.05
CA VAL A 763 13.03 -2.92 40.02
C VAL A 763 14.44 -3.49 39.84
N ILE A 764 15.41 -2.61 39.61
CA ILE A 764 16.83 -2.92 39.47
C ILE A 764 17.68 -2.05 40.41
N PRO A 765 18.97 -2.38 40.62
CA PRO A 765 19.89 -1.49 41.34
C PRO A 765 19.90 -0.07 40.74
N ALA A 766 20.17 0.93 41.58
CA ALA A 766 20.10 2.34 41.18
C ALA A 766 20.95 2.64 39.94
N VAL A 767 20.33 3.27 38.94
CA VAL A 767 20.96 3.65 37.69
C VAL A 767 21.24 5.16 37.70
N ALA A 768 22.45 5.55 37.30
CA ALA A 768 22.84 6.95 37.21
C ALA A 768 22.09 7.67 36.08
N ALA A 769 21.92 8.99 36.21
CA ALA A 769 21.24 9.82 35.20
C ALA A 769 21.91 9.72 33.82
N GLY A 770 21.09 9.70 32.76
CA GLY A 770 21.56 9.70 31.36
C GLY A 770 22.00 8.34 30.83
N LYS A 771 21.97 7.27 31.65
CA LYS A 771 22.32 5.92 31.21
C LYS A 771 21.18 5.29 30.42
N SER A 772 21.53 4.60 29.33
CA SER A 772 20.56 3.83 28.55
C SER A 772 20.19 2.55 29.30
N VAL A 773 18.90 2.25 29.33
CA VAL A 773 18.35 1.01 29.90
C VAL A 773 17.46 0.34 28.87
N VAL A 774 17.67 -0.95 28.62
CA VAL A 774 16.80 -1.78 27.77
C VAL A 774 16.26 -2.93 28.59
N ILE A 775 14.94 -3.08 28.60
CA ILE A 775 14.22 -4.10 29.38
C ILE A 775 13.30 -4.88 28.45
N GLY A 776 13.40 -6.19 28.42
CA GLY A 776 12.53 -7.04 27.60
C GLY A 776 12.65 -8.53 27.91
N LEU A 777 11.91 -9.35 27.19
CA LEU A 777 11.86 -10.80 27.36
C LEU A 777 13.16 -11.45 26.86
N PRO A 778 13.67 -12.47 27.58
CA PRO A 778 14.78 -13.28 27.08
C PRO A 778 14.35 -14.14 25.90
N TYR A 779 15.30 -14.41 25.00
CA TYR A 779 15.19 -15.48 24.02
C TYR A 779 16.58 -16.11 23.78
N VAL A 780 16.60 -17.25 23.11
CA VAL A 780 17.84 -17.95 22.77
C VAL A 780 17.93 -18.15 21.27
N GLY A 781 19.15 -18.01 20.74
CA GLY A 781 19.53 -18.47 19.42
C GLY A 781 20.17 -19.84 19.51
N ARG A 782 19.82 -20.75 18.61
CA ARG A 782 20.42 -22.09 18.51
C ARG A 782 20.82 -22.40 17.08
N TRP A 783 21.97 -23.03 16.94
CA TRP A 783 22.48 -23.54 15.68
C TRP A 783 22.96 -24.98 15.85
N LYS A 784 22.72 -25.84 14.86
CA LYS A 784 23.24 -27.21 14.81
C LYS A 784 23.84 -27.48 13.44
N SER A 785 25.06 -28.02 13.41
CA SER A 785 25.75 -28.38 12.15
C SER A 785 24.98 -29.43 11.34
N THR A 786 25.24 -29.51 10.04
CA THR A 786 24.84 -30.66 9.20
C THR A 786 25.61 -31.94 9.57
N LYS A 787 25.27 -33.07 8.93
CA LYS A 787 26.03 -34.32 9.09
C LYS A 787 27.44 -34.08 8.59
N LEU A 788 28.42 -34.37 9.44
CA LEU A 788 29.82 -34.20 9.08
C LEU A 788 30.24 -35.33 8.15
N ALA A 789 30.26 -35.02 6.86
CA ALA A 789 30.52 -35.98 5.80
C ALA A 789 31.80 -35.70 5.00
N TYR A 790 32.34 -34.49 5.16
CA TYR A 790 33.56 -34.05 4.50
C TYR A 790 34.76 -34.22 5.43
N GLY A 791 35.90 -34.65 4.90
CA GLY A 791 37.15 -34.72 5.66
C GLY A 791 37.57 -36.10 6.18
N ALA A 792 37.38 -37.19 5.44
CA ALA A 792 38.13 -38.43 5.68
C ALA A 792 39.17 -38.66 4.58
N GLY A 793 40.36 -39.14 4.96
CA GLY A 793 41.45 -39.43 4.02
C GLY A 793 41.15 -40.53 3.00
N GLY A 794 40.03 -41.26 3.14
CA GLY A 794 39.60 -42.35 2.26
C GLY A 794 38.25 -42.13 1.55
N GLY A 795 37.68 -40.92 1.56
CA GLY A 795 36.38 -40.62 0.92
C GLY A 795 35.39 -39.92 1.85
N THR A 796 34.08 -40.16 1.66
CA THR A 796 33.03 -39.57 2.51
C THR A 796 33.04 -40.16 3.92
N ALA A 797 32.97 -39.28 4.93
CA ALA A 797 32.91 -39.65 6.34
C ALA A 797 31.46 -39.87 6.85
N LEU A 798 30.45 -39.79 5.97
CA LEU A 798 29.04 -39.70 6.37
C LEU A 798 28.61 -40.80 7.35
N PHE A 799 28.99 -42.04 7.08
CA PHE A 799 28.65 -43.21 7.90
C PHE A 799 29.82 -43.76 8.73
N GLN A 800 30.98 -43.11 8.68
CA GLN A 800 32.11 -43.48 9.55
C GLN A 800 31.82 -43.02 10.98
N ARG A 801 32.20 -43.84 11.96
CA ARG A 801 32.26 -43.37 13.36
C ARG A 801 33.32 -42.28 13.42
N LYS A 802 32.91 -41.12 13.90
CA LYS A 802 33.71 -39.91 13.99
C LYS A 802 33.53 -39.28 15.37
N LYS A 803 34.43 -38.38 15.70
CA LYS A 803 34.30 -37.47 16.85
C LYS A 803 34.62 -36.06 16.40
N VAL A 804 33.95 -35.07 16.98
CA VAL A 804 34.34 -33.66 16.85
C VAL A 804 35.09 -33.30 18.12
N ALA A 805 36.41 -33.32 18.05
CA ALA A 805 37.27 -33.18 19.22
C ALA A 805 37.34 -31.72 19.68
N GLN A 806 37.57 -30.82 18.73
CA GLN A 806 37.79 -29.41 19.00
C GLN A 806 36.99 -28.50 18.05
N LEU A 807 36.67 -27.29 18.52
CA LEU A 807 35.99 -26.23 17.79
C LEU A 807 36.79 -24.94 17.91
N GLY A 808 37.07 -24.31 16.78
CA GLY A 808 37.57 -22.93 16.70
C GLY A 808 36.49 -22.02 16.15
N LEU A 809 36.43 -20.78 16.61
CA LEU A 809 35.43 -19.79 16.20
C LEU A 809 36.10 -18.45 15.94
N TYR A 810 35.75 -17.80 14.83
CA TYR A 810 36.02 -16.38 14.65
C TYR A 810 34.79 -15.58 15.09
N LEU A 811 34.93 -14.82 16.17
CA LEU A 811 33.84 -14.08 16.82
C LEU A 811 34.02 -12.58 16.61
N VAL A 812 32.91 -11.89 16.34
CA VAL A 812 32.86 -10.43 16.17
C VAL A 812 31.77 -9.89 17.08
N LYS A 813 32.01 -8.75 17.74
CA LYS A 813 31.03 -8.08 18.62
C LYS A 813 30.29 -9.04 19.56
N THR A 814 31.03 -9.93 20.22
CA THR A 814 30.45 -11.05 20.99
C THR A 814 30.83 -10.96 22.47
N MET A 815 29.90 -11.31 23.36
CA MET A 815 30.20 -11.54 24.77
C MET A 815 30.08 -13.04 25.09
N LEU A 816 31.14 -13.62 25.64
CA LEU A 816 31.21 -15.06 25.91
C LEU A 816 30.26 -15.50 27.04
N ASP A 817 29.79 -14.58 27.88
CA ASP A 817 28.83 -14.80 28.96
C ASP A 817 27.55 -15.51 28.47
N GLY A 818 27.10 -15.18 27.26
CA GLY A 818 25.90 -15.78 26.64
C GLY A 818 26.16 -16.96 25.72
N LEU A 819 27.42 -17.32 25.45
CA LEU A 819 27.78 -18.31 24.42
C LEU A 819 28.00 -19.70 25.05
N ARG A 820 27.29 -20.70 24.52
CA ARG A 820 27.42 -22.08 24.94
C ARG A 820 27.62 -23.00 23.74
N VAL A 821 28.47 -24.01 23.88
CA VAL A 821 28.80 -24.97 22.84
C VAL A 821 28.78 -26.40 23.39
N GLY A 822 28.50 -27.38 22.53
CA GLY A 822 28.50 -28.79 22.90
C GLY A 822 28.14 -29.71 21.73
N ARG A 823 28.05 -31.01 22.00
CA ARG A 823 27.65 -32.01 20.99
C ARG A 823 26.14 -32.06 20.73
N ASP A 824 25.36 -31.65 21.72
CA ASP A 824 23.91 -31.53 21.66
C ASP A 824 23.44 -30.40 22.58
N PHE A 825 22.15 -30.06 22.51
CA PHE A 825 21.57 -28.96 23.31
C PHE A 825 21.40 -29.30 24.80
N ASN A 826 21.57 -30.56 25.20
CA ASN A 826 21.42 -31.01 26.59
C ASN A 826 22.76 -30.99 27.36
N THR A 827 23.87 -31.03 26.63
CA THR A 827 25.23 -31.11 27.18
C THR A 827 26.06 -29.84 26.95
N LEU A 828 25.39 -28.74 26.57
CA LEU A 828 26.02 -27.45 26.33
C LEU A 828 26.79 -26.92 27.55
N ARG A 829 27.98 -26.39 27.30
CA ARG A 829 28.81 -25.70 28.30
C ARG A 829 29.07 -24.27 27.85
N GLN A 830 29.15 -23.35 28.81
CA GLN A 830 29.58 -21.99 28.51
C GLN A 830 30.98 -22.02 27.92
N LEU A 831 31.19 -21.28 26.83
CA LEU A 831 32.50 -21.19 26.21
C LEU A 831 33.41 -20.36 27.12
N THR A 832 34.41 -21.01 27.69
CA THR A 832 35.45 -20.35 28.50
C THR A 832 36.79 -20.52 27.80
N THR A 833 37.54 -19.42 27.70
CA THR A 833 38.85 -19.40 27.06
C THR A 833 39.72 -18.31 27.69
N THR A 834 40.99 -18.29 27.29
CA THR A 834 41.98 -17.31 27.72
C THR A 834 42.33 -16.37 26.57
N SER A 835 42.58 -15.11 26.89
CA SER A 835 43.18 -14.14 25.98
C SER A 835 44.49 -13.67 26.60
N LYS A 836 45.60 -13.73 25.85
CA LYS A 836 46.95 -13.36 26.31
C LYS A 836 47.36 -14.05 27.63
N GLY A 837 46.96 -15.32 27.80
CA GLY A 837 47.32 -16.14 28.97
C GLY A 837 46.46 -15.94 30.23
N ALA A 838 45.41 -15.12 30.18
CA ALA A 838 44.48 -14.92 31.28
C ALA A 838 43.02 -15.24 30.88
N PRO A 839 42.17 -15.76 31.80
CA PRO A 839 40.74 -15.93 31.53
C PRO A 839 40.07 -14.62 31.14
N ILE A 840 39.17 -14.66 30.18
CA ILE A 840 38.37 -13.49 29.79
C ILE A 840 37.40 -13.15 30.92
N ALA A 841 37.40 -11.89 31.37
CA ALA A 841 36.54 -11.44 32.45
C ALA A 841 35.05 -11.42 32.01
N PRO A 842 34.09 -11.71 32.91
CA PRO A 842 32.67 -11.60 32.62
C PRO A 842 32.26 -10.19 32.15
N GLY A 843 31.33 -10.11 31.20
CA GLY A 843 30.83 -8.86 30.63
C GLY A 843 31.79 -8.17 29.65
N THR A 844 32.84 -8.86 29.19
CA THR A 844 33.80 -8.28 28.23
C THR A 844 33.26 -8.41 26.81
N LEU A 845 33.02 -7.27 26.13
CA LEU A 845 32.72 -7.23 24.70
C LEU A 845 33.98 -7.52 23.88
N GLN A 846 33.96 -8.60 23.10
CA GLN A 846 35.00 -8.90 22.13
C GLN A 846 34.68 -8.21 20.80
N GLU A 847 35.49 -7.22 20.43
CA GLU A 847 35.36 -6.52 19.14
C GLU A 847 35.59 -7.47 17.96
N ALA A 848 36.73 -8.16 17.98
CA ALA A 848 37.07 -9.30 17.15
C ALA A 848 37.91 -10.26 18.00
N PHE A 849 37.61 -11.55 17.95
CA PHE A 849 38.27 -12.54 18.79
C PHE A 849 38.38 -13.90 18.10
N ASP A 850 39.62 -14.40 18.03
CA ASP A 850 39.94 -15.72 17.52
C ASP A 850 39.91 -16.71 18.69
N ALA A 851 38.81 -17.44 18.80
CA ALA A 851 38.70 -18.56 19.71
C ALA A 851 39.47 -19.75 19.11
N ASP A 852 40.63 -20.06 19.69
CA ASP A 852 41.46 -21.23 19.34
C ASP A 852 40.68 -22.56 19.43
N LEU A 853 41.24 -23.64 18.91
CA LEU A 853 40.62 -24.97 18.91
C LEU A 853 40.39 -25.48 20.35
N MET A 854 39.17 -25.33 20.84
CA MET A 854 38.75 -25.69 22.19
C MET A 854 38.12 -27.07 22.23
N PRO A 855 38.39 -27.90 23.25
CA PRO A 855 37.79 -29.23 23.37
C PRO A 855 36.28 -29.13 23.59
N ILE A 856 35.49 -29.77 22.73
CA ILE A 856 34.02 -29.77 22.83
C ILE A 856 33.43 -31.14 23.20
N SER A 857 34.02 -32.23 22.72
CA SER A 857 33.56 -33.59 22.99
C SER A 857 34.65 -34.63 22.71
N SER A 858 34.60 -35.76 23.41
CA SER A 858 35.42 -36.94 23.16
C SER A 858 34.62 -38.11 22.58
N ASP A 859 33.32 -37.92 22.37
CA ASP A 859 32.38 -38.99 22.08
C ASP A 859 32.43 -39.40 20.60
N TRP A 860 32.30 -40.71 20.35
CA TRP A 860 32.35 -41.30 19.02
C TRP A 860 30.96 -41.72 18.55
N ASP A 861 30.50 -41.10 17.48
CA ASP A 861 29.19 -41.37 16.87
C ASP A 861 29.31 -41.41 15.34
N THR A 862 28.42 -42.13 14.69
CA THR A 862 28.18 -41.98 13.25
C THR A 862 27.55 -40.63 12.90
N ASP A 863 26.81 -40.00 13.81
CA ASP A 863 26.18 -38.69 13.64
C ASP A 863 26.68 -37.63 14.63
N SER A 864 28.01 -37.43 14.71
CA SER A 864 28.56 -36.35 15.53
C SER A 864 28.23 -34.97 14.94
N ARG A 865 27.81 -34.04 15.81
CA ARG A 865 27.40 -32.67 15.48
C ARG A 865 28.02 -31.65 16.42
N VAL A 866 27.94 -30.39 16.02
CA VAL A 866 28.21 -29.23 16.88
C VAL A 866 26.92 -28.45 17.09
N CYS A 867 26.62 -28.14 18.35
CA CYS A 867 25.53 -27.27 18.76
C CYS A 867 26.08 -26.00 19.39
N ILE A 868 25.55 -24.85 18.98
CA ILE A 868 25.83 -23.53 19.54
C ILE A 868 24.53 -22.94 20.08
N GLU A 869 24.56 -22.38 21.29
CA GLU A 869 23.48 -21.59 21.87
C GLU A 869 24.00 -20.21 22.27
N ALA A 870 23.36 -19.15 21.78
CA ALA A 870 23.61 -17.77 22.18
C ALA A 870 22.41 -17.25 22.97
N ARG A 871 22.66 -16.68 24.15
CA ARG A 871 21.62 -16.20 25.07
C ARG A 871 21.53 -14.69 25.08
N ALA A 872 20.39 -14.15 24.66
CA ALA A 872 20.07 -12.75 24.86
C ALA A 872 20.04 -12.43 26.38
N PRO A 873 20.60 -11.29 26.85
CA PRO A 873 20.87 -10.09 26.07
C PRO A 873 22.31 -10.01 25.52
N TYR A 874 23.14 -11.05 25.65
CA TYR A 874 24.52 -10.95 25.19
C TYR A 874 24.61 -10.99 23.66
N PRO A 875 25.38 -10.08 23.03
CA PRO A 875 25.55 -10.08 21.58
C PRO A 875 26.40 -11.27 21.14
N PHE A 876 26.08 -11.77 19.94
CA PHE A 876 26.77 -12.90 19.34
C PHE A 876 26.79 -12.75 17.82
N THR A 877 27.99 -12.82 17.24
CA THR A 877 28.20 -12.97 15.80
C THR A 877 29.39 -13.89 15.57
N ALA A 878 29.15 -15.03 14.95
CA ALA A 878 30.19 -15.93 14.46
C ALA A 878 30.43 -15.64 12.97
N ALA A 879 31.64 -15.20 12.64
CA ALA A 879 32.05 -14.93 11.26
C ALA A 879 32.52 -16.20 10.53
N GLY A 880 32.92 -17.23 11.29
CA GLY A 880 33.23 -18.56 10.75
C GLY A 880 33.59 -19.54 11.87
N LEU A 881 33.63 -20.82 11.53
CA LEU A 881 34.02 -21.87 12.47
C LEU A 881 34.91 -22.94 11.82
N VAL A 882 35.69 -23.64 12.64
CA VAL A 882 36.55 -24.75 12.24
C VAL A 882 36.33 -25.91 13.20
N MET A 883 36.17 -27.13 12.68
CA MET A 883 35.94 -28.34 13.47
C MET A 883 37.10 -29.33 13.26
N ASP A 884 37.74 -29.79 14.35
CA ASP A 884 38.68 -30.93 14.32
C ASP A 884 37.88 -32.23 14.37
N VAL A 885 37.73 -32.87 13.20
CA VAL A 885 37.02 -34.15 13.06
C VAL A 885 38.05 -35.28 12.96
N THR A 886 37.94 -36.26 13.85
CA THR A 886 38.71 -37.50 13.76
C THR A 886 37.77 -38.64 13.36
N THR A 887 38.12 -39.39 12.32
CA THR A 887 37.40 -40.61 11.93
C THR A 887 38.12 -41.86 12.42
N ASN A 888 37.34 -42.89 12.77
CA ASN A 888 37.85 -44.23 13.04
C ASN A 888 37.50 -45.09 11.83
N GLY A 889 38.53 -45.62 11.16
CA GLY A 889 38.40 -46.48 9.98
C GLY A 889 38.02 -47.89 10.36
#